data_AF-A0A974HMF2-F1
#
_entry.id   AF-A0A974HMF2-F1
#
_cell.length_a   1.000
_cell.length_b   1.000
_cell.length_c   1.000
_cell.angle_alpha   90.00
_cell.angle_beta   90.00
_cell.angle_gamma   90.00
#
_symmetry.space_group_name_H-M   'P 1'
#
loop_
_entity.id
_entity.type
_entity.pdbx_description
1 polymer ?
#
loop_
_entity_poly.entity_id
_entity_poly.type
_entity_poly.pdbx_seq_one_letter_code
_entity_poly.pdbx_strand_id
1 'polypeptide(L)'
;MGPVGLPFALLSASDFTATKTEMDGNDCKLEKDVSEIDLDVHLTSKLKEKHISIQNSLRDLEGLAEQNEGEKKPCPLCPEETFKPCLTNKLLKHLQNLHWKVSVEFEDYRMCICCLPCMQQKPSQDKEGVPPKTACHYHCSICSATISRRTEMISHVKRHATKGETDGKYSPGHFQKTLKELNTHVQVSPNFKTPQKTDTFFNPKMKVNRQLIFCALVVLAKERKPIECLDAFGSTGIMGLQWAKHLGKSVKVTINDISESSVAMIRDNCLLNNMKVLTKKKDDEEEENEVGEDSGAAVEVTQYDANVLMHLRAFDFIHLDPFGTSVNYLDAAFRNVRNLGIVSVTSTDTGSLFAKTLNVAKRHYGCNIVRTEYYKELAARIILASVARAAARCGKGIEVLLSVAVEHFVLVVVRVLRGATQTDESVQKINTLIHCQWCEERIFQKEGNMVQENPYKNLPCDCQKSMQGNSAVVLGPMWSGSLFNTGFLRRMMSESVEHEMDDLHPLLKTLICEAECTPLKQFSLQPNQANQEESGVLIKVPDTTDYSADPGKRKRQDISKAISKRLKNEAPVEHPPFYYSIHRHSIRGLNIPKLNKFLQYLSEEGFKVSRTHFDPTGIRTNASLATFKTILEKNSTISNTSQASNVVQTAESRGQDLLTEEAMTVCDTK
;
A
#
# COMPACT_ATOMS: atom_id res chain seq x y z
N MET A 1 -8.38 -13.88 56.72
CA MET A 1 -8.91 -12.50 56.89
C MET A 1 -8.39 -11.69 55.72
N GLY A 2 -9.11 -11.15 54.74
CA GLY A 2 -10.51 -11.06 54.30
C GLY A 2 -10.45 -10.01 53.17
N PRO A 3 -11.07 -10.21 51.99
CA PRO A 3 -10.94 -9.25 50.89
C PRO A 3 -12.00 -8.16 51.02
N VAL A 4 -11.61 -6.88 50.84
CA VAL A 4 -12.55 -5.75 50.79
C VAL A 4 -12.94 -5.54 49.33
N GLY A 5 -14.16 -5.95 48.99
CA GLY A 5 -14.84 -5.61 47.75
C GLY A 5 -15.46 -4.21 47.83
N LEU A 6 -15.44 -3.49 46.70
CA LEU A 6 -16.19 -2.26 46.47
C LEU A 6 -17.34 -2.56 45.49
N PRO A 7 -18.57 -2.09 45.77
CA PRO A 7 -19.77 -2.51 45.06
C PRO A 7 -20.09 -1.66 43.82
N PHE A 8 -20.66 -2.35 42.83
CA PHE A 8 -21.43 -1.80 41.71
C PHE A 8 -22.69 -1.07 42.23
N ALA A 9 -22.94 0.15 41.75
CA ALA A 9 -24.22 0.84 41.92
C ALA A 9 -24.87 1.02 40.55
N LEU A 10 -25.98 0.30 40.35
CA LEU A 10 -26.98 0.50 39.31
C LEU A 10 -27.79 1.77 39.62
N LEU A 11 -27.98 2.62 38.62
CA LEU A 11 -28.98 3.69 38.64
C LEU A 11 -29.88 3.54 37.41
N SER A 12 -31.14 3.23 37.70
CA SER A 12 -32.29 3.22 36.81
C SER A 12 -33.18 4.44 37.08
N ALA A 13 -33.70 5.08 36.03
CA ALA A 13 -34.93 5.88 35.97
C ALA A 13 -34.99 6.48 34.54
N SER A 14 -35.81 5.99 33.61
CA SER A 14 -37.27 6.12 33.44
C SER A 14 -37.71 7.41 32.72
N ASP A 15 -38.43 7.16 31.62
CA ASP A 15 -39.56 7.90 31.06
C ASP A 15 -39.38 9.28 30.40
N PHE A 16 -39.50 9.29 29.07
CA PHE A 16 -40.19 10.37 28.34
C PHE A 16 -40.95 9.79 27.14
N THR A 17 -42.27 9.70 27.30
CA THR A 17 -43.26 9.39 26.27
C THR A 17 -43.63 10.67 25.50
N ALA A 18 -43.66 10.62 24.16
CA ALA A 18 -44.31 11.63 23.32
C ALA A 18 -44.93 10.99 22.07
N THR A 19 -46.21 10.66 22.21
CA THR A 19 -47.34 10.73 21.25
C THR A 19 -47.05 10.84 19.74
N LYS A 20 -47.48 9.80 19.02
CA LYS A 20 -47.84 9.81 17.59
C LYS A 20 -49.12 10.62 17.36
N THR A 21 -49.15 11.39 16.29
CA THR A 21 -50.38 11.90 15.66
C THR A 21 -50.38 11.48 14.20
N GLU A 22 -51.39 10.70 13.84
CA GLU A 22 -51.80 10.35 12.48
C GLU A 22 -52.42 11.57 11.80
N MET A 23 -52.16 11.75 10.50
CA MET A 23 -53.04 12.51 9.61
C MET A 23 -53.07 11.86 8.24
N ASP A 24 -54.31 11.71 7.77
CA ASP A 24 -54.80 11.02 6.58
C ASP A 24 -54.20 11.47 5.25
N GLY A 25 -54.28 10.54 4.29
CA GLY A 25 -54.01 10.76 2.88
C GLY A 25 -55.10 11.57 2.18
N ASN A 26 -54.76 12.06 0.99
CA ASN A 26 -55.75 12.23 -0.07
C ASN A 26 -55.08 12.13 -1.43
N ASP A 27 -55.66 11.24 -2.25
CA ASP A 27 -55.40 11.02 -3.67
C ASP A 27 -55.67 12.29 -4.50
N CYS A 28 -54.95 12.44 -5.61
CA CYS A 28 -55.55 12.98 -6.82
C CYS A 28 -54.81 12.51 -8.08
N LYS A 29 -55.47 11.62 -8.82
CA LYS A 29 -55.16 11.21 -10.20
C LYS A 29 -55.53 12.33 -11.16
N LEU A 30 -54.73 12.53 -12.20
CA LEU A 30 -55.20 13.02 -13.49
C LEU A 30 -54.34 12.40 -14.61
N GLU A 31 -55.02 11.59 -15.42
CA GLU A 31 -54.57 10.99 -16.67
C GLU A 31 -55.01 11.87 -17.87
N LYS A 32 -54.31 11.66 -19.01
CA LYS A 32 -54.72 11.88 -20.43
C LYS A 32 -54.65 13.32 -20.96
N ASP A 33 -54.24 13.64 -22.20
CA ASP A 33 -54.09 12.85 -23.44
C ASP A 33 -53.05 13.46 -24.42
N VAL A 34 -52.46 12.55 -25.19
CA VAL A 34 -51.92 12.51 -26.57
C VAL A 34 -52.02 13.75 -27.50
N SER A 35 -50.89 14.11 -28.13
CA SER A 35 -50.82 14.38 -29.60
C SER A 35 -49.37 14.38 -30.12
N GLU A 36 -49.10 13.51 -31.10
CA GLU A 36 -47.87 13.35 -31.88
C GLU A 36 -47.58 14.58 -32.76
N ILE A 37 -46.32 15.06 -32.77
CA ILE A 37 -45.67 15.68 -33.95
C ILE A 37 -44.20 15.26 -33.95
N ASP A 38 -43.79 14.71 -35.09
CA ASP A 38 -42.49 14.14 -35.45
C ASP A 38 -41.39 15.21 -35.65
N LEU A 39 -40.12 14.76 -35.77
CA LEU A 39 -38.87 15.48 -36.16
C LEU A 39 -37.82 15.77 -35.07
N ASP A 40 -36.96 14.76 -34.89
CA ASP A 40 -35.49 14.79 -34.98
C ASP A 40 -34.63 15.95 -34.37
N VAL A 41 -33.53 15.52 -33.74
CA VAL A 41 -32.33 16.28 -33.31
C VAL A 41 -32.27 16.86 -31.88
N HIS A 42 -31.23 16.37 -31.17
CA HIS A 42 -30.60 16.86 -29.93
C HIS A 42 -31.15 16.43 -28.56
N LEU A 43 -30.66 15.26 -28.11
CA LEU A 43 -30.12 15.09 -26.75
C LEU A 43 -29.25 16.29 -26.37
N THR A 44 -29.67 17.11 -25.40
CA THR A 44 -28.87 17.74 -24.33
C THR A 44 -29.70 18.77 -23.54
N SER A 45 -30.23 18.40 -22.38
CA SER A 45 -30.41 19.30 -21.23
C SER A 45 -30.65 18.42 -19.99
N LYS A 46 -29.94 18.54 -18.87
CA LYS A 46 -29.69 19.75 -18.06
C LYS A 46 -28.34 19.65 -17.33
N LEU A 47 -27.31 20.30 -17.88
CA LEU A 47 -26.20 20.85 -17.07
C LEU A 47 -26.56 22.32 -16.85
N LYS A 48 -26.61 22.78 -15.60
CA LYS A 48 -26.70 24.24 -15.35
C LYS A 48 -25.42 24.87 -15.89
N GLU A 49 -25.55 25.67 -16.94
CA GLU A 49 -24.41 26.37 -17.55
C GLU A 49 -23.73 27.25 -16.50
N LYS A 50 -22.39 27.18 -16.44
CA LYS A 50 -21.58 28.03 -15.56
C LYS A 50 -21.66 29.45 -16.06
N HIS A 51 -21.61 30.42 -15.15
CA HIS A 51 -21.58 31.82 -15.52
C HIS A 51 -20.35 32.12 -16.42
N ILE A 52 -20.53 32.93 -17.47
CA ILE A 52 -19.51 33.24 -18.49
C ILE A 52 -18.21 33.84 -17.92
N SER A 53 -18.20 34.32 -16.68
CA SER A 53 -16.99 34.79 -16.00
C SER A 53 -16.11 33.66 -15.45
N ILE A 54 -16.54 32.40 -15.53
CA ILE A 54 -15.80 31.23 -15.04
C ILE A 54 -15.14 30.55 -16.24
N GLN A 55 -13.82 30.58 -16.29
CA GLN A 55 -13.02 30.14 -17.44
C GLN A 55 -11.88 29.22 -17.01
N ASN A 56 -11.43 28.30 -17.86
CA ASN A 56 -10.35 27.37 -17.52
C ASN A 56 -9.00 27.90 -17.99
N SER A 57 -8.98 28.54 -19.15
CA SER A 57 -7.77 29.11 -19.77
C SER A 57 -7.98 30.55 -20.23
N LEU A 58 -6.88 31.28 -20.44
CA LEU A 58 -6.95 32.65 -20.97
C LEU A 58 -7.55 32.65 -22.38
N ARG A 59 -7.27 31.61 -23.16
CA ARG A 59 -7.82 31.47 -24.52
C ARG A 59 -9.33 31.30 -24.50
N ASP A 60 -9.89 30.68 -23.47
CA ASP A 60 -11.34 30.50 -23.34
C ASP A 60 -12.01 31.85 -23.08
N LEU A 61 -11.42 32.68 -22.22
CA LEU A 61 -11.89 34.05 -21.95
C LEU A 61 -11.75 34.95 -23.19
N GLU A 62 -10.64 34.85 -23.91
CA GLU A 62 -10.42 35.60 -25.15
C GLU A 62 -11.34 35.14 -26.28
N GLY A 63 -11.65 33.84 -26.33
CA GLY A 63 -12.57 33.22 -27.28
C GLY A 63 -14.01 33.70 -27.14
N LEU A 64 -14.41 34.23 -25.98
CA LEU A 64 -15.71 34.90 -25.80
C LEU A 64 -15.88 36.17 -26.65
N ALA A 65 -14.80 36.67 -27.27
CA ALA A 65 -14.80 37.88 -28.09
C ALA A 65 -14.70 37.63 -29.62
N GLU A 66 -14.69 36.38 -30.08
CA GLU A 66 -14.64 36.00 -31.51
C GLU A 66 -16.08 35.87 -32.07
N GLN A 67 -16.49 36.38 -33.24
CA GLN A 67 -15.94 36.26 -34.61
C GLN A 67 -16.21 37.55 -35.44
N ASN A 68 -15.51 37.70 -36.57
CA ASN A 68 -15.48 38.83 -37.54
C ASN A 68 -14.39 39.91 -37.32
N GLU A 69 -13.61 40.15 -38.39
CA GLU A 69 -12.52 41.13 -38.46
C GLU A 69 -13.05 42.50 -38.93
N GLY A 70 -12.73 43.57 -38.20
CA GLY A 70 -12.97 44.96 -38.62
C GLY A 70 -13.92 45.78 -37.75
N GLU A 71 -14.70 45.17 -36.85
CA GLU A 71 -15.67 45.87 -36.01
C GLU A 71 -15.16 46.15 -34.58
N LYS A 72 -15.68 47.22 -33.96
CA LYS A 72 -15.43 47.53 -32.54
C LYS A 72 -16.22 46.55 -31.67
N LYS A 73 -15.55 45.85 -30.76
CA LYS A 73 -16.14 44.77 -29.95
C LYS A 73 -16.35 45.19 -28.49
N PRO A 74 -17.51 44.87 -27.88
CA PRO A 74 -17.74 45.06 -26.45
C PRO A 74 -16.98 44.03 -25.62
N CYS A 75 -16.87 44.27 -24.31
CA CYS A 75 -16.33 43.28 -23.38
C CYS A 75 -17.47 42.35 -22.91
N PRO A 76 -17.31 41.02 -22.97
CA PRO A 76 -18.35 40.06 -22.56
C PRO A 76 -18.63 40.08 -21.05
N LEU A 77 -17.80 40.75 -20.24
CA LEU A 77 -17.92 40.78 -18.78
C LEU A 77 -18.16 42.19 -18.22
N CYS A 78 -18.28 43.21 -19.08
CA CYS A 78 -18.54 44.59 -18.67
C CYS A 78 -19.75 45.15 -19.44
N PRO A 79 -20.63 45.93 -18.78
CA PRO A 79 -21.68 46.67 -19.48
C PRO A 79 -21.06 47.73 -20.40
N GLU A 80 -21.71 48.01 -21.52
CA GLU A 80 -21.22 48.95 -22.55
C GLU A 80 -20.98 50.37 -22.01
N GLU A 81 -21.69 50.75 -20.95
CA GLU A 81 -21.52 52.01 -20.24
C GLU A 81 -20.14 52.13 -19.56
N THR A 82 -19.58 51.01 -19.11
CA THR A 82 -18.28 50.94 -18.41
C THR A 82 -17.13 50.60 -19.35
N PHE A 83 -17.39 49.92 -20.46
CA PHE A 83 -16.41 49.61 -21.48
C PHE A 83 -17.00 49.79 -22.88
N LYS A 84 -16.62 50.89 -23.55
CA LYS A 84 -17.06 51.17 -24.92
C LYS A 84 -16.44 50.19 -25.90
N PRO A 85 -17.20 49.68 -26.90
CA PRO A 85 -16.67 48.81 -27.92
C PRO A 85 -15.40 49.35 -28.58
N CYS A 86 -14.36 48.53 -28.71
CA CYS A 86 -13.05 48.95 -29.22
C CYS A 86 -12.40 47.89 -30.11
N LEU A 87 -11.27 48.23 -30.72
CA LEU A 87 -10.50 47.30 -31.55
C LEU A 87 -10.04 46.08 -30.73
N THR A 88 -9.99 44.92 -31.36
CA THR A 88 -9.65 43.61 -30.76
C THR A 88 -8.41 43.66 -29.85
N ASN A 89 -7.34 44.33 -30.29
CA ASN A 89 -6.10 44.44 -29.50
C ASN A 89 -6.28 45.19 -28.17
N LYS A 90 -7.20 46.16 -28.10
CA LYS A 90 -7.52 46.88 -26.85
C LYS A 90 -8.45 46.06 -25.95
N LEU A 91 -9.39 45.31 -26.54
CA LEU A 91 -10.27 44.40 -25.81
C LEU A 91 -9.50 43.25 -25.16
N LEU A 92 -8.58 42.59 -25.88
CA LEU A 92 -7.74 41.51 -25.32
C LEU A 92 -6.90 42.00 -24.14
N LYS A 93 -6.28 43.19 -24.26
CA LYS A 93 -5.56 43.82 -23.15
C LYS A 93 -6.46 44.13 -21.95
N HIS A 94 -7.72 44.49 -22.19
CA HIS A 94 -8.70 44.72 -21.13
C HIS A 94 -9.10 43.42 -20.42
N LEU A 95 -9.42 42.35 -21.16
CA LEU A 95 -9.72 41.03 -20.62
C LEU A 95 -8.57 40.49 -19.78
N GLN A 96 -7.34 40.58 -20.28
CA GLN A 96 -6.14 40.13 -19.56
C GLN A 96 -5.90 40.94 -18.27
N ASN A 97 -5.95 42.26 -18.33
CA ASN A 97 -5.54 43.10 -17.20
C ASN A 97 -6.63 43.31 -16.14
N LEU A 98 -7.89 43.39 -16.55
CA LEU A 98 -9.01 43.63 -15.63
C LEU A 98 -9.68 42.33 -15.17
N HIS A 99 -9.88 41.35 -16.07
CA HIS A 99 -10.68 40.16 -15.74
C HIS A 99 -9.82 38.97 -15.33
N TRP A 100 -8.77 38.69 -16.11
CA TRP A 100 -7.89 37.54 -15.90
C TRP A 100 -6.88 37.76 -14.77
N LYS A 101 -6.19 38.90 -14.74
CA LYS A 101 -5.11 39.17 -13.76
C LYS A 101 -5.60 39.22 -12.31
N VAL A 102 -6.82 39.69 -12.09
CA VAL A 102 -7.43 39.79 -10.74
C VAL A 102 -8.38 38.63 -10.43
N SER A 103 -8.38 37.59 -11.26
CA SER A 103 -9.19 36.38 -11.02
C SER A 103 -8.79 35.67 -9.72
N VAL A 104 -9.70 34.81 -9.27
CA VAL A 104 -9.46 33.86 -8.18
C VAL A 104 -9.40 32.47 -8.80
N GLU A 105 -8.34 31.74 -8.48
CA GLU A 105 -8.07 30.40 -9.01
C GLU A 105 -8.50 29.35 -8.00
N PHE A 106 -9.19 28.32 -8.47
CA PHE A 106 -9.58 27.16 -7.69
C PHE A 106 -9.64 25.92 -8.59
N GLU A 107 -8.83 24.91 -8.26
CA GLU A 107 -8.64 23.71 -9.10
C GLU A 107 -8.29 24.10 -10.56
N ASP A 108 -9.06 23.63 -11.54
CA ASP A 108 -8.86 23.92 -12.96
C ASP A 108 -9.68 25.13 -13.47
N TYR A 109 -10.31 25.89 -12.57
CA TYR A 109 -11.18 27.03 -12.91
C TYR A 109 -10.62 28.35 -12.40
N ARG A 110 -10.82 29.40 -13.20
CA ARG A 110 -10.61 30.81 -12.83
C ARG A 110 -11.92 31.57 -12.85
N MET A 111 -12.26 32.12 -11.68
CA MET A 111 -13.40 33.00 -11.51
C MET A 111 -12.93 34.43 -11.78
N CYS A 112 -13.11 34.86 -13.03
CA CYS A 112 -12.81 36.23 -13.46
C CYS A 112 -13.80 37.21 -12.83
N ILE A 113 -13.36 38.45 -12.61
CA ILE A 113 -14.28 39.48 -12.13
C ILE A 113 -15.35 39.75 -13.20
N CYS A 114 -16.61 39.88 -12.82
CA CYS A 114 -17.72 40.22 -13.68
C CYS A 114 -18.27 41.59 -13.27
N CYS A 115 -18.49 42.46 -14.24
CA CYS A 115 -19.08 43.78 -14.02
C CYS A 115 -20.49 43.88 -14.63
N LEU A 116 -21.01 42.80 -15.20
CA LEU A 116 -22.38 42.72 -15.70
C LEU A 116 -23.40 42.80 -14.56
N PRO A 117 -24.65 43.20 -14.84
CA PRO A 117 -25.71 43.21 -13.84
C PRO A 117 -26.24 41.79 -13.56
N CYS A 118 -25.50 40.98 -12.79
CA CYS A 118 -25.86 39.57 -12.49
C CYS A 118 -26.67 39.38 -11.19
N MET A 119 -27.27 40.42 -10.62
CA MET A 119 -27.89 40.37 -9.29
C MET A 119 -29.23 39.62 -9.29
N GLN A 120 -29.28 38.46 -8.63
CA GLN A 120 -30.48 37.97 -7.96
C GLN A 120 -30.44 38.43 -6.50
N GLN A 121 -31.14 39.52 -6.17
CA GLN A 121 -31.41 39.90 -4.78
C GLN A 121 -32.92 39.99 -4.54
N LYS A 122 -33.39 39.40 -3.42
CA LYS A 122 -34.69 39.74 -2.84
C LYS A 122 -34.68 41.22 -2.44
N PRO A 123 -35.75 41.99 -2.71
CA PRO A 123 -35.78 43.41 -2.41
C PRO A 123 -35.85 43.65 -0.90
N SER A 124 -34.92 44.44 -0.37
CA SER A 124 -35.05 45.12 0.92
C SER A 124 -35.40 46.58 0.66
N GLN A 125 -36.45 47.05 1.34
CA GLN A 125 -36.97 48.42 1.26
C GLN A 125 -35.92 49.48 1.64
N ASP A 126 -36.16 50.69 1.13
CA ASP A 126 -35.62 52.01 1.52
C ASP A 126 -34.25 52.45 0.96
N LYS A 127 -34.29 53.23 -0.12
CA LYS A 127 -34.11 54.70 -0.15
C LYS A 127 -33.91 55.21 -1.58
N GLU A 128 -34.62 56.29 -1.91
CA GLU A 128 -34.57 56.98 -3.20
C GLU A 128 -33.19 57.55 -3.54
N GLY A 129 -32.84 57.52 -4.82
CA GLY A 129 -32.19 58.68 -5.45
C GLY A 129 -30.69 58.62 -5.75
N VAL A 130 -30.09 57.48 -6.14
CA VAL A 130 -28.84 57.45 -6.95
C VAL A 130 -28.85 56.17 -7.82
N PRO A 131 -28.56 56.22 -9.14
CA PRO A 131 -28.42 54.99 -9.92
C PRO A 131 -27.29 54.13 -9.32
N PRO A 132 -27.52 52.84 -9.00
CA PRO A 132 -26.50 52.01 -8.39
C PRO A 132 -25.35 51.83 -9.36
N LYS A 133 -24.16 52.34 -9.02
CA LYS A 133 -22.93 52.01 -9.76
C LYS A 133 -22.80 50.49 -9.78
N THR A 134 -22.77 49.89 -10.97
CA THR A 134 -22.64 48.45 -11.18
C THR A 134 -21.36 47.96 -10.49
N ALA A 135 -21.51 47.35 -9.32
CA ALA A 135 -20.38 46.86 -8.55
C ALA A 135 -19.90 45.54 -9.16
N CYS A 136 -18.66 45.52 -9.65
CA CYS A 136 -18.05 44.29 -10.14
C CYS A 136 -17.94 43.26 -9.00
N HIS A 137 -18.13 42.00 -9.34
CA HIS A 137 -18.23 40.88 -8.41
C HIS A 137 -17.65 39.60 -9.01
N TYR A 138 -17.57 38.55 -8.21
CA TYR A 138 -17.08 37.23 -8.59
C TYR A 138 -18.19 36.21 -8.39
N HIS A 139 -18.32 35.26 -9.31
CA HIS A 139 -19.24 34.14 -9.18
C HIS A 139 -18.51 32.91 -8.64
N CYS A 140 -19.05 32.28 -7.62
CA CYS A 140 -18.50 31.05 -7.09
C CYS A 140 -18.81 29.88 -8.02
N SER A 141 -17.79 29.16 -8.50
CA SER A 141 -17.98 27.96 -9.34
C SER A 141 -18.60 26.78 -8.58
N ILE A 142 -18.56 26.81 -7.25
CA ILE A 142 -19.01 25.72 -6.36
C ILE A 142 -20.48 25.92 -5.93
N CYS A 143 -20.81 27.12 -5.44
CA CYS A 143 -22.15 27.40 -4.87
C CYS A 143 -22.92 28.52 -5.60
N SER A 144 -22.38 29.04 -6.70
CA SER A 144 -22.98 30.13 -7.50
C SER A 144 -23.18 31.46 -6.77
N ALA A 145 -22.68 31.62 -5.54
CA ALA A 145 -22.74 32.88 -4.80
C ALA A 145 -21.98 34.01 -5.51
N THR A 146 -22.54 35.21 -5.44
CA THR A 146 -21.94 36.45 -5.96
C THR A 146 -21.22 37.20 -4.85
N ILE A 147 -19.93 37.49 -5.02
CA ILE A 147 -19.06 38.10 -3.99
C ILE A 147 -18.34 39.31 -4.56
N SER A 148 -18.47 40.48 -3.94
CA SER A 148 -17.96 41.75 -4.50
C SER A 148 -16.46 41.96 -4.34
N ARG A 149 -15.80 41.32 -3.36
CA ARG A 149 -14.38 41.54 -3.06
C ARG A 149 -13.53 40.30 -3.28
N ARG A 150 -12.34 40.48 -3.87
CA ARG A 150 -11.39 39.39 -4.16
C ARG A 150 -10.94 38.65 -2.89
N THR A 151 -10.62 39.36 -1.82
CA THR A 151 -10.18 38.77 -0.54
C THR A 151 -11.27 37.91 0.09
N GLU A 152 -12.53 38.33 -0.01
CA GLU A 152 -13.70 37.59 0.46
C GLU A 152 -13.98 36.38 -0.44
N MET A 153 -13.78 36.49 -1.75
CA MET A 153 -13.89 35.34 -2.65
C MET A 153 -12.80 34.31 -2.36
N ILE A 154 -11.56 34.73 -2.12
CA ILE A 154 -10.46 33.82 -1.71
C ILE A 154 -10.79 33.14 -0.38
N SER A 155 -11.28 33.87 0.63
CA SER A 155 -11.65 33.26 1.91
C SER A 155 -12.89 32.36 1.80
N HIS A 156 -13.84 32.70 0.93
CA HIS A 156 -15.02 31.89 0.64
C HIS A 156 -14.66 30.57 -0.05
N VAL A 157 -13.82 30.61 -1.08
CA VAL A 157 -13.29 29.42 -1.75
C VAL A 157 -12.43 28.58 -0.79
N LYS A 158 -11.59 29.21 0.04
CA LYS A 158 -10.85 28.49 1.09
C LYS A 158 -11.77 27.82 2.11
N ARG A 159 -12.92 28.41 2.42
CA ARG A 159 -13.94 27.77 3.26
C ARG A 159 -14.50 26.52 2.59
N HIS A 160 -14.82 26.56 1.29
CA HIS A 160 -15.17 25.35 0.54
C HIS A 160 -14.06 24.30 0.55
N ALA A 161 -12.79 24.72 0.56
CA ALA A 161 -11.64 23.81 0.61
C ALA A 161 -11.33 23.24 2.02
N THR A 162 -11.83 23.86 3.09
CA THR A 162 -11.47 23.51 4.49
C THR A 162 -12.65 23.06 5.34
N LYS A 163 -13.87 23.36 4.92
CA LYS A 163 -15.13 22.94 5.53
C LYS A 163 -16.08 22.55 4.41
N GLY A 164 -16.24 21.25 4.19
CA GLY A 164 -17.50 20.76 3.63
C GLY A 164 -18.63 21.17 4.59
N GLU A 165 -19.74 21.65 4.02
CA GLU A 165 -21.00 22.05 4.66
C GLU A 165 -21.16 23.54 5.02
N THR A 166 -21.99 24.22 4.23
CA THR A 166 -23.13 24.97 4.78
C THR A 166 -24.38 24.58 4.00
N ASP A 167 -25.44 24.33 4.76
CA ASP A 167 -26.76 23.88 4.34
C ASP A 167 -27.32 24.57 3.10
N GLY A 168 -27.54 23.74 2.10
CA GLY A 168 -28.42 23.96 0.98
C GLY A 168 -28.48 22.63 0.27
N LYS A 169 -29.66 21.99 0.27
CA LYS A 169 -29.92 20.72 -0.42
C LYS A 169 -29.39 20.81 -1.85
N TYR A 170 -28.17 20.34 -2.03
CA TYR A 170 -27.48 20.23 -3.31
C TYR A 170 -26.62 18.97 -3.17
N SER A 171 -27.14 17.85 -3.64
CA SER A 171 -26.33 16.67 -3.88
C SER A 171 -25.30 17.07 -4.94
N PRO A 172 -23.99 17.17 -4.61
CA PRO A 172 -23.02 17.38 -5.66
C PRO A 172 -23.07 16.11 -6.52
N GLY A 173 -23.28 16.28 -7.83
CA GLY A 173 -22.99 15.19 -8.76
C GLY A 173 -21.54 14.78 -8.49
N HIS A 174 -21.37 13.60 -7.89
CA HIS A 174 -20.08 13.07 -7.52
C HIS A 174 -19.29 12.90 -8.83
N PHE A 175 -18.40 13.86 -9.13
CA PHE A 175 -17.39 13.65 -10.15
C PHE A 175 -16.50 12.52 -9.65
N GLN A 176 -16.83 11.28 -9.95
CA GLN A 176 -16.00 10.12 -9.67
C GLN A 176 -15.23 9.76 -10.92
N LYS A 177 -13.94 9.47 -10.77
CA LYS A 177 -13.12 8.98 -11.87
C LYS A 177 -13.18 7.46 -11.88
N THR A 178 -13.52 6.86 -13.01
CA THR A 178 -13.41 5.41 -13.18
C THR A 178 -11.99 5.04 -13.60
N LEU A 179 -11.36 4.15 -12.85
CA LEU A 179 -10.10 3.50 -13.19
C LEU A 179 -10.34 2.02 -13.46
N LYS A 180 -9.40 1.38 -14.17
CA LYS A 180 -9.45 -0.05 -14.48
C LYS A 180 -8.17 -0.71 -14.02
N GLU A 181 -8.28 -1.77 -13.21
CA GLU A 181 -7.14 -2.60 -12.79
C GLU A 181 -7.53 -4.08 -12.82
N LEU A 182 -6.72 -4.91 -13.48
CA LEU A 182 -6.98 -6.35 -13.69
C LEU A 182 -8.42 -6.60 -14.14
N ASN A 183 -8.85 -5.93 -15.21
CA ASN A 183 -10.21 -5.99 -15.76
C ASN A 183 -11.35 -5.64 -14.78
N THR A 184 -11.05 -5.02 -13.63
CA THR A 184 -12.03 -4.56 -12.64
C THR A 184 -12.11 -3.04 -12.71
N HIS A 185 -13.32 -2.50 -12.87
CA HIS A 185 -13.56 -1.06 -12.87
C HIS A 185 -13.76 -0.57 -11.44
N VAL A 186 -13.22 0.59 -11.10
CA VAL A 186 -13.36 1.17 -9.77
C VAL A 186 -13.55 2.67 -9.88
N GLN A 187 -14.63 3.18 -9.31
CA GLN A 187 -14.83 4.59 -9.07
C GLN A 187 -13.97 5.03 -7.90
N VAL A 188 -13.25 6.13 -8.10
CA VAL A 188 -12.41 6.76 -7.09
C VAL A 188 -12.71 8.25 -7.02
N SER A 189 -12.51 8.82 -5.83
CA SER A 189 -12.60 10.26 -5.62
C SER A 189 -11.57 11.00 -6.50
N PRO A 190 -11.86 12.21 -7.02
CA PRO A 190 -10.95 12.96 -7.90
C PRO A 190 -9.55 13.16 -7.33
N ASN A 191 -9.45 13.28 -6.02
CA ASN A 191 -8.23 13.50 -5.27
C ASN A 191 -7.49 12.20 -4.90
N PHE A 192 -7.80 11.05 -5.50
CA PHE A 192 -7.17 9.75 -5.20
C PHE A 192 -5.63 9.74 -5.29
N LYS A 193 -5.01 10.70 -6.00
CA LYS A 193 -3.55 10.83 -6.05
C LYS A 193 -2.95 11.38 -4.74
N THR A 194 -3.71 12.18 -4.00
CA THR A 194 -3.34 12.78 -2.72
C THR A 194 -4.57 12.77 -1.79
N PRO A 195 -5.03 11.58 -1.38
CA PRO A 195 -6.24 11.45 -0.57
C PRO A 195 -6.00 12.06 0.81
N GLN A 196 -7.00 12.78 1.34
CA GLN A 196 -7.02 13.19 2.74
C GLN A 196 -7.37 11.99 3.62
N LYS A 197 -7.14 12.09 4.94
CA LYS A 197 -7.42 11.00 5.89
C LYS A 197 -8.90 10.58 5.93
N THR A 198 -9.80 11.47 5.50
CA THR A 198 -11.26 11.29 5.50
C THR A 198 -11.80 10.78 4.17
N ASP A 199 -10.96 10.70 3.13
CA ASP A 199 -11.41 10.32 1.79
C ASP A 199 -11.33 8.81 1.58
N THR A 200 -12.20 8.29 0.71
CA THR A 200 -12.08 6.93 0.19
C THR A 200 -10.75 6.79 -0.54
N PHE A 201 -9.92 5.88 -0.05
CA PHE A 201 -8.51 5.78 -0.42
C PHE A 201 -8.29 4.80 -1.56
N PHE A 202 -7.60 5.26 -2.60
CA PHE A 202 -7.09 4.40 -3.65
C PHE A 202 -5.68 4.82 -4.02
N ASN A 203 -4.70 3.92 -3.84
CA ASN A 203 -3.32 4.18 -4.22
C ASN A 203 -2.91 3.29 -5.41
N PRO A 204 -2.63 3.88 -6.59
CA PRO A 204 -2.11 3.15 -7.74
C PRO A 204 -0.77 2.45 -7.46
N LYS A 205 0.06 3.00 -6.56
CA LYS A 205 1.37 2.40 -6.21
C LYS A 205 1.25 1.06 -5.48
N MET A 206 0.07 0.73 -4.96
CA MET A 206 -0.23 -0.55 -4.29
C MET A 206 -0.64 -1.65 -5.28
N LYS A 207 -0.59 -1.42 -6.60
CA LYS A 207 -0.93 -2.43 -7.61
C LYS A 207 -0.14 -3.74 -7.42
N VAL A 208 1.18 -3.64 -7.25
CA VAL A 208 2.05 -4.82 -7.02
C VAL A 208 1.66 -5.58 -5.75
N ASN A 209 1.27 -4.85 -4.68
CA ASN A 209 0.78 -5.46 -3.44
C ASN A 209 -0.49 -6.27 -3.69
N ARG A 210 -1.51 -5.66 -4.33
CA ARG A 210 -2.78 -6.33 -4.69
C ARG A 210 -2.56 -7.55 -5.57
N GLN A 211 -1.68 -7.48 -6.56
CA GLN A 211 -1.34 -8.61 -7.44
C GLN A 211 -0.66 -9.76 -6.68
N LEU A 212 0.27 -9.48 -5.76
CA LEU A 212 0.89 -10.50 -4.91
C LEU A 212 -0.15 -11.21 -4.02
N ILE A 213 -1.06 -10.45 -3.42
CA ILE A 213 -2.12 -10.99 -2.56
C ILE A 213 -3.10 -11.83 -3.37
N PHE A 214 -3.48 -11.34 -4.56
CA PHE A 214 -4.32 -12.09 -5.50
C PHE A 214 -3.68 -13.44 -5.83
N CYS A 215 -2.40 -13.47 -6.23
CA CYS A 215 -1.70 -14.72 -6.53
C CYS A 215 -1.66 -15.66 -5.32
N ALA A 216 -1.40 -15.14 -4.12
CA ALA A 216 -1.41 -15.95 -2.90
C ALA A 216 -2.80 -16.55 -2.61
N LEU A 217 -3.86 -15.78 -2.83
CA LEU A 217 -5.24 -16.24 -2.70
C LEU A 217 -5.59 -17.31 -3.74
N VAL A 218 -5.19 -17.14 -5.01
CA VAL A 218 -5.43 -18.13 -6.07
C VAL A 218 -4.79 -19.47 -5.71
N VAL A 219 -3.55 -19.44 -5.21
CA VAL A 219 -2.85 -20.66 -4.76
C VAL A 219 -3.64 -21.36 -3.64
N LEU A 220 -4.16 -20.62 -2.65
CA LEU A 220 -4.99 -21.20 -1.59
C LEU A 220 -6.33 -21.73 -2.12
N ALA A 221 -6.98 -21.01 -3.04
CA ALA A 221 -8.23 -21.43 -3.65
C ALA A 221 -8.07 -22.69 -4.53
N LYS A 222 -6.87 -22.94 -5.08
CA LYS A 222 -6.55 -24.21 -5.75
C LYS A 222 -6.34 -25.37 -4.77
N GLU A 223 -5.94 -25.09 -3.52
CA GLU A 223 -5.79 -26.11 -2.47
C GLU A 223 -7.14 -26.52 -1.85
N ARG A 224 -8.12 -25.61 -1.75
CA ARG A 224 -9.44 -25.84 -1.13
C ARG A 224 -10.54 -25.00 -1.77
N LYS A 225 -11.76 -25.54 -1.89
CA LYS A 225 -12.92 -24.83 -2.45
C LYS A 225 -14.25 -25.23 -1.75
N PRO A 226 -15.16 -24.28 -1.49
CA PRO A 226 -14.96 -22.83 -1.48
C PRO A 226 -14.24 -22.37 -0.21
N ILE A 227 -13.44 -21.30 -0.29
CA ILE A 227 -12.80 -20.67 0.88
C ILE A 227 -13.47 -19.33 1.20
N GLU A 228 -13.56 -18.98 2.49
CA GLU A 228 -14.06 -17.66 2.91
C GLU A 228 -12.90 -16.66 3.05
N CYS A 229 -13.04 -15.53 2.36
CA CYS A 229 -12.00 -14.52 2.24
C CYS A 229 -12.48 -13.18 2.82
N LEU A 230 -11.63 -12.54 3.61
CA LEU A 230 -11.88 -11.23 4.18
C LEU A 230 -10.88 -10.21 3.62
N ASP A 231 -11.41 -9.21 2.92
CA ASP A 231 -10.77 -7.92 2.72
C ASP A 231 -11.19 -7.00 3.88
N ALA A 232 -10.33 -6.89 4.90
CA ALA A 232 -10.72 -6.27 6.17
C ALA A 232 -10.81 -4.73 6.08
N PHE A 233 -10.13 -4.13 5.10
CA PHE A 233 -10.05 -2.68 4.86
C PHE A 233 -10.30 -2.39 3.39
N GLY A 234 -11.55 -2.53 2.97
CA GLY A 234 -11.94 -2.48 1.56
C GLY A 234 -11.68 -1.12 0.90
N SER A 235 -11.90 0.00 1.61
CA SER A 235 -11.86 1.35 1.06
C SER A 235 -12.73 1.48 -0.21
N THR A 236 -12.17 1.38 -1.41
CA THR A 236 -12.93 1.36 -2.68
C THR A 236 -13.44 -0.02 -3.07
N GLY A 237 -12.96 -1.07 -2.40
CA GLY A 237 -13.29 -2.48 -2.63
C GLY A 237 -12.49 -3.15 -3.74
N ILE A 238 -11.54 -2.44 -4.39
CA ILE A 238 -10.86 -2.94 -5.60
C ILE A 238 -10.28 -4.34 -5.44
N MET A 239 -9.70 -4.66 -4.29
CA MET A 239 -9.03 -5.93 -4.06
C MET A 239 -10.03 -7.07 -3.88
N GLY A 240 -11.01 -6.95 -2.97
CA GLY A 240 -12.08 -7.93 -2.84
C GLY A 240 -12.91 -8.10 -4.12
N LEU A 241 -13.14 -7.03 -4.88
CA LEU A 241 -13.81 -7.11 -6.19
C LEU A 241 -13.00 -7.95 -7.19
N GLN A 242 -11.68 -7.75 -7.27
CA GLN A 242 -10.82 -8.58 -8.12
C GLN A 242 -10.90 -10.06 -7.72
N TRP A 243 -10.91 -10.36 -6.41
CA TRP A 243 -11.04 -11.74 -5.93
C TRP A 243 -12.35 -12.36 -6.39
N ALA A 244 -13.47 -11.68 -6.17
CA ALA A 244 -14.79 -12.17 -6.55
C ALA A 244 -14.92 -12.35 -8.06
N LYS A 245 -14.44 -11.36 -8.83
CA LYS A 245 -14.52 -11.36 -10.30
C LYS A 245 -13.81 -12.55 -10.93
N HIS A 246 -12.57 -12.79 -10.52
CA HIS A 246 -11.69 -13.74 -11.20
C HIS A 246 -11.74 -15.15 -10.63
N LEU A 247 -12.11 -15.31 -9.36
CA LEU A 247 -12.16 -16.63 -8.71
C LEU A 247 -13.59 -17.18 -8.61
N GLY A 248 -14.61 -16.35 -8.81
CA GLY A 248 -16.01 -16.74 -8.88
C GLY A 248 -16.43 -17.61 -7.68
N LYS A 249 -17.08 -18.74 -7.96
CA LYS A 249 -17.59 -19.68 -6.93
C LYS A 249 -16.51 -20.36 -6.09
N SER A 250 -15.23 -20.23 -6.45
CA SER A 250 -14.12 -20.80 -5.65
C SER A 250 -13.90 -20.06 -4.32
N VAL A 251 -14.40 -18.83 -4.21
CA VAL A 251 -14.23 -17.97 -3.04
C VAL A 251 -15.56 -17.36 -2.61
N LYS A 252 -15.73 -17.16 -1.29
CA LYS A 252 -16.79 -16.34 -0.72
C LYS A 252 -16.13 -15.07 -0.18
N VAL A 253 -16.32 -13.94 -0.85
CA VAL A 253 -15.63 -12.69 -0.52
C VAL A 253 -16.49 -11.83 0.41
N THR A 254 -15.89 -11.40 1.51
CA THR A 254 -16.37 -10.32 2.37
C THR A 254 -15.46 -9.12 2.21
N ILE A 255 -16.04 -7.96 1.86
CA ILE A 255 -15.35 -6.67 1.87
C ILE A 255 -15.91 -5.85 3.03
N ASN A 256 -15.02 -5.45 3.94
CA ASN A 256 -15.37 -4.70 5.13
C ASN A 256 -14.70 -3.32 5.13
N ASP A 257 -15.43 -2.29 5.57
CA ASP A 257 -14.83 -1.01 5.93
C ASP A 257 -15.60 -0.39 7.10
N ILE A 258 -14.93 0.41 7.94
CA ILE A 258 -15.58 1.09 9.05
C ILE A 258 -16.33 2.35 8.59
N SER A 259 -15.85 2.97 7.50
CA SER A 259 -16.43 4.21 6.96
C SER A 259 -17.67 3.92 6.12
N GLU A 260 -18.77 4.60 6.44
CA GLU A 260 -20.01 4.52 5.68
C GLU A 260 -19.82 4.94 4.21
N SER A 261 -18.98 5.97 3.96
CA SER A 261 -18.68 6.43 2.60
C SER A 261 -17.91 5.40 1.77
N SER A 262 -16.98 4.67 2.40
CA SER A 262 -16.27 3.55 1.78
C SER A 262 -17.24 2.42 1.46
N VAL A 263 -18.10 2.06 2.41
CA VAL A 263 -19.09 1.00 2.23
C VAL A 263 -20.08 1.33 1.10
N ALA A 264 -20.56 2.57 1.01
CA ALA A 264 -21.38 3.03 -0.12
C ALA A 264 -20.62 2.89 -1.45
N MET A 265 -19.38 3.37 -1.52
CA MET A 265 -18.54 3.26 -2.71
C MET A 265 -18.24 1.81 -3.11
N ILE A 266 -18.03 0.90 -2.14
CA ILE A 266 -17.85 -0.53 -2.41
C ILE A 266 -19.10 -1.10 -3.08
N ARG A 267 -20.30 -0.74 -2.60
CA ARG A 267 -21.57 -1.19 -3.21
C ARG A 267 -21.73 -0.66 -4.64
N ASP A 268 -21.44 0.62 -4.86
CA ASP A 268 -21.46 1.22 -6.21
C ASP A 268 -20.47 0.52 -7.14
N ASN A 269 -19.27 0.20 -6.66
CA ASN A 269 -18.26 -0.52 -7.43
C ASN A 269 -18.62 -1.99 -7.68
N CYS A 270 -19.36 -2.65 -6.77
CA CYS A 270 -19.93 -3.97 -7.04
C CYS A 270 -20.92 -3.90 -8.22
N LEU A 271 -21.84 -2.92 -8.20
CA LEU A 271 -22.81 -2.71 -9.27
C LEU A 271 -22.13 -2.37 -10.60
N LEU A 272 -21.09 -1.52 -10.58
CA LEU A 272 -20.28 -1.16 -11.75
C LEU A 272 -19.62 -2.37 -12.43
N ASN A 273 -19.38 -3.45 -11.68
CA ASN A 273 -18.80 -4.69 -12.20
C ASN A 273 -19.81 -5.83 -12.37
N ASN A 274 -21.12 -5.53 -12.35
CA ASN A 274 -22.21 -6.51 -12.46
C ASN A 274 -22.14 -7.62 -11.39
N MET A 275 -21.77 -7.26 -10.16
CA MET A 275 -21.71 -8.21 -9.03
C MET A 275 -22.92 -8.09 -8.12
N LYS A 276 -23.38 -9.23 -7.58
CA LYS A 276 -24.48 -9.28 -6.62
C LYS A 276 -23.95 -8.91 -5.22
N VAL A 277 -24.57 -7.92 -4.59
CA VAL A 277 -24.21 -7.49 -3.22
C VAL A 277 -25.10 -8.25 -2.23
N LEU A 278 -24.47 -9.00 -1.32
CA LEU A 278 -25.17 -9.68 -0.23
C LEU A 278 -25.19 -8.76 1.00
N THR A 279 -26.39 -8.39 1.47
CA THR A 279 -26.60 -7.70 2.73
C THR A 279 -27.24 -8.64 3.74
N LYS A 280 -26.57 -8.90 4.86
CA LYS A 280 -27.25 -9.53 6.01
C LYS A 280 -28.13 -8.46 6.66
N LYS A 281 -29.41 -8.40 6.30
CA LYS A 281 -30.39 -7.73 7.16
C LYS A 281 -30.48 -8.55 8.45
N LYS A 282 -30.39 -7.87 9.59
CA LYS A 282 -30.82 -8.43 10.87
C LYS A 282 -32.34 -8.40 10.84
N ASP A 283 -32.94 -9.58 10.96
CA ASP A 283 -34.37 -9.80 11.18
C ASP A 283 -35.24 -9.34 9.99
N ASP A 284 -35.60 -10.27 9.12
CA ASP A 284 -36.95 -10.47 8.56
C ASP A 284 -36.84 -11.36 7.31
N GLU A 285 -37.55 -12.49 7.41
CA GLU A 285 -38.13 -13.38 6.39
C GLU A 285 -37.31 -13.74 5.14
N GLU A 286 -37.26 -15.05 4.92
CA GLU A 286 -36.74 -15.74 3.74
C GLU A 286 -37.46 -15.26 2.46
N GLU A 287 -37.06 -14.13 1.90
CA GLU A 287 -37.27 -13.89 0.47
C GLU A 287 -36.22 -14.71 -0.29
N GLU A 288 -36.58 -15.96 -0.55
CA GLU A 288 -36.06 -16.74 -1.68
C GLU A 288 -36.31 -15.93 -2.97
N ASN A 289 -35.43 -14.97 -3.24
CA ASN A 289 -35.38 -14.34 -4.55
C ASN A 289 -34.95 -15.42 -5.54
N GLU A 290 -35.92 -15.81 -6.37
CA GLU A 290 -35.83 -16.78 -7.45
C GLU A 290 -34.48 -16.71 -8.15
N VAL A 291 -33.84 -17.88 -8.24
CA VAL A 291 -32.55 -18.10 -8.88
C VAL A 291 -32.72 -17.87 -10.38
N GLY A 292 -32.64 -16.61 -10.79
CA GLY A 292 -32.25 -16.26 -12.15
C GLY A 292 -30.84 -16.80 -12.36
N GLU A 293 -30.71 -17.71 -13.32
CA GLU A 293 -29.52 -18.45 -13.78
C GLU A 293 -28.39 -17.55 -14.32
N ASP A 294 -28.31 -16.29 -13.90
CA ASP A 294 -27.27 -15.37 -14.31
C ASP A 294 -26.07 -15.40 -13.35
N SER A 295 -24.94 -15.75 -13.95
CA SER A 295 -23.71 -16.27 -13.35
C SER A 295 -22.80 -15.15 -12.80
N GLY A 296 -23.37 -14.20 -12.04
CA GLY A 296 -22.63 -13.09 -11.44
C GLY A 296 -21.88 -13.49 -10.16
N ALA A 297 -20.66 -12.98 -9.97
CA ALA A 297 -19.92 -13.09 -8.70
C ALA A 297 -20.70 -12.37 -7.58
N ALA A 298 -20.79 -12.99 -6.40
CA ALA A 298 -21.46 -12.43 -5.23
C ALA A 298 -20.45 -11.97 -4.17
N VAL A 299 -20.68 -10.79 -3.59
CA VAL A 299 -19.80 -10.16 -2.59
C VAL A 299 -20.63 -9.74 -1.38
N GLU A 300 -20.21 -10.16 -0.18
CA GLU A 300 -20.77 -9.65 1.08
C GLU A 300 -20.08 -8.34 1.45
N VAL A 301 -20.85 -7.27 1.64
CA VAL A 301 -20.31 -5.96 2.03
C VAL A 301 -20.74 -5.63 3.45
N THR A 302 -19.78 -5.41 4.35
CA THR A 302 -20.05 -5.18 5.77
C THR A 302 -19.48 -3.87 6.27
N GLN A 303 -20.12 -3.30 7.31
CA GLN A 303 -19.67 -2.11 8.01
C GLN A 303 -19.39 -2.44 9.48
N TYR A 304 -18.19 -2.94 9.77
CA TYR A 304 -17.75 -3.23 11.13
C TYR A 304 -16.32 -2.73 11.35
N ASP A 305 -15.97 -2.53 12.62
CA ASP A 305 -14.55 -2.57 13.02
C ASP A 305 -13.98 -3.95 12.64
N ALA A 306 -12.83 -3.96 11.95
CA ALA A 306 -12.19 -5.18 11.48
C ALA A 306 -11.92 -6.18 12.61
N ASN A 307 -11.57 -5.71 13.82
CA ASN A 307 -11.38 -6.57 14.99
C ASN A 307 -12.69 -7.27 15.36
N VAL A 308 -13.82 -6.55 15.37
CA VAL A 308 -15.13 -7.11 15.70
C VAL A 308 -15.50 -8.19 14.69
N LEU A 309 -15.39 -7.90 13.39
CA LEU A 309 -15.74 -8.85 12.34
C LEU A 309 -14.93 -10.16 12.43
N MET A 310 -13.61 -10.06 12.68
CA MET A 310 -12.75 -11.24 12.84
C MET A 310 -13.04 -12.04 14.12
N HIS A 311 -13.64 -11.41 15.15
CA HIS A 311 -14.12 -12.13 16.34
C HIS A 311 -15.49 -12.79 16.14
N LEU A 312 -16.35 -12.22 15.28
CA LEU A 312 -17.69 -12.75 15.03
C LEU A 312 -17.68 -14.04 14.21
N ARG A 313 -16.72 -14.22 13.30
CA ARG A 313 -16.62 -15.43 12.47
C ARG A 313 -15.20 -15.74 11.99
N ALA A 314 -15.02 -16.97 11.51
CA ALA A 314 -13.77 -17.49 11.00
C ALA A 314 -13.64 -17.31 9.48
N PHE A 315 -12.41 -17.08 9.01
CA PHE A 315 -12.06 -16.99 7.59
C PHE A 315 -10.89 -17.91 7.25
N ASP A 316 -10.79 -18.32 6.00
CA ASP A 316 -9.66 -19.09 5.45
C ASP A 316 -8.55 -18.16 4.94
N PHE A 317 -8.92 -16.99 4.41
CA PHE A 317 -8.00 -15.97 3.95
C PHE A 317 -8.34 -14.63 4.58
N ILE A 318 -7.39 -14.01 5.27
CA ILE A 318 -7.57 -12.67 5.87
C ILE A 318 -6.49 -11.76 5.33
N HIS A 319 -6.89 -10.62 4.76
CA HIS A 319 -5.97 -9.56 4.38
C HIS A 319 -6.13 -8.33 5.26
N LEU A 320 -5.01 -7.84 5.81
CA LEU A 320 -4.93 -6.65 6.65
C LEU A 320 -4.07 -5.58 5.96
N ASP A 321 -4.68 -4.52 5.44
CA ASP A 321 -3.99 -3.31 4.92
C ASP A 321 -4.54 -2.02 5.57
N PRO A 322 -4.31 -1.82 6.88
CA PRO A 322 -4.66 -0.56 7.52
C PRO A 322 -3.65 0.54 7.18
N PHE A 323 -4.07 1.79 7.36
CA PHE A 323 -3.14 2.92 7.35
C PHE A 323 -2.12 2.83 8.48
N GLY A 324 -0.83 2.80 8.13
CA GLY A 324 0.27 2.72 9.08
C GLY A 324 0.55 1.28 9.51
N THR A 325 0.20 0.93 10.75
CA THR A 325 0.60 -0.34 11.38
C THR A 325 -0.56 -1.33 11.45
N SER A 326 -0.26 -2.60 11.22
CA SER A 326 -1.24 -3.69 11.26
C SER A 326 -1.28 -4.42 12.60
N VAL A 327 -0.37 -4.09 13.53
CA VAL A 327 -0.23 -4.77 14.83
C VAL A 327 -1.55 -4.80 15.60
N ASN A 328 -2.33 -3.71 15.55
CA ASN A 328 -3.58 -3.55 16.29
C ASN A 328 -4.67 -4.57 15.92
N TYR A 329 -4.50 -5.29 14.81
CA TYR A 329 -5.49 -6.24 14.28
C TYR A 329 -5.01 -7.69 14.34
N LEU A 330 -3.75 -7.93 14.71
CA LEU A 330 -3.15 -9.28 14.68
C LEU A 330 -3.84 -10.23 15.66
N ASP A 331 -4.13 -9.79 16.88
CA ASP A 331 -4.77 -10.65 17.88
C ASP A 331 -6.16 -11.13 17.43
N ALA A 332 -6.94 -10.24 16.82
CA ALA A 332 -8.24 -10.59 16.27
C ALA A 332 -8.12 -11.56 15.09
N ALA A 333 -7.19 -11.29 14.16
CA ALA A 333 -6.98 -12.15 13.00
C ALA A 333 -6.62 -13.59 13.39
N PHE A 334 -5.70 -13.76 14.35
CA PHE A 334 -5.26 -15.09 14.77
C PHE A 334 -6.22 -15.82 15.72
N ARG A 335 -7.25 -15.15 16.26
CA ARG A 335 -8.22 -15.78 17.16
C ARG A 335 -9.01 -16.88 16.44
N ASN A 336 -9.66 -16.52 15.34
CA ASN A 336 -10.62 -17.37 14.62
C ASN A 336 -10.18 -17.83 13.24
N VAL A 337 -9.01 -17.41 12.72
CA VAL A 337 -8.50 -17.93 11.44
C VAL A 337 -8.45 -19.46 11.44
N ARG A 338 -8.92 -20.06 10.33
CA ARG A 338 -9.00 -21.52 10.19
C ARG A 338 -7.61 -22.14 10.04
N ASN A 339 -7.49 -23.41 10.44
CA ASN A 339 -6.23 -24.14 10.30
C ASN A 339 -5.84 -24.26 8.82
N LEU A 340 -4.56 -24.04 8.52
CA LEU A 340 -3.99 -23.95 7.17
C LEU A 340 -4.54 -22.79 6.33
N GLY A 341 -5.28 -21.86 6.96
CA GLY A 341 -5.64 -20.58 6.36
C GLY A 341 -4.43 -19.66 6.21
N ILE A 342 -4.60 -18.58 5.44
CA ILE A 342 -3.56 -17.59 5.17
C ILE A 342 -3.95 -16.25 5.78
N VAL A 343 -2.99 -15.64 6.47
CA VAL A 343 -3.08 -14.24 6.91
C VAL A 343 -2.04 -13.44 6.14
N SER A 344 -2.50 -12.43 5.43
CA SER A 344 -1.67 -11.46 4.72
C SER A 344 -1.71 -10.13 5.45
N VAL A 345 -0.54 -9.57 5.73
CA VAL A 345 -0.38 -8.34 6.51
C VAL A 345 0.47 -7.35 5.72
N THR A 346 -0.11 -6.19 5.42
CA THR A 346 0.57 -5.05 4.80
C THR A 346 0.73 -3.95 5.84
N SER A 347 1.96 -3.50 6.07
CA SER A 347 2.27 -2.34 6.92
C SER A 347 2.94 -1.24 6.10
N THR A 348 2.45 -0.01 6.27
CA THR A 348 2.92 1.21 5.59
C THR A 348 3.62 2.18 6.54
N ASP A 349 3.81 1.80 7.81
CA ASP A 349 4.53 2.58 8.84
C ASP A 349 6.05 2.53 8.68
N THR A 350 6.54 2.85 7.47
CA THR A 350 7.97 2.87 7.14
C THR A 350 8.81 3.75 8.08
N GLY A 351 8.22 4.78 8.70
CA GLY A 351 8.90 5.59 9.71
C GLY A 351 9.36 4.81 10.94
N SER A 352 8.50 3.93 11.48
CA SER A 352 8.86 3.10 12.63
C SER A 352 9.77 1.96 12.18
N LEU A 353 9.38 1.23 11.13
CA LEU A 353 10.05 0.03 10.64
C LEU A 353 11.45 0.29 10.10
N PHE A 354 11.69 1.45 9.47
CA PHE A 354 13.01 1.81 8.92
C PHE A 354 13.82 2.67 9.90
N ALA A 355 13.58 2.50 11.19
CA ALA A 355 14.34 3.10 12.29
C ALA A 355 14.40 4.64 12.28
N LYS A 356 13.38 5.33 11.75
CA LYS A 356 13.26 6.81 11.87
C LYS A 356 12.66 7.22 13.22
N THR A 357 11.68 6.45 13.72
CA THR A 357 10.99 6.71 14.99
C THR A 357 11.04 5.50 15.93
N LEU A 358 12.19 5.31 16.59
CA LEU A 358 12.49 4.12 17.41
C LEU A 358 11.46 3.84 18.52
N ASN A 359 10.94 4.89 19.16
CA ASN A 359 9.92 4.76 20.21
C ASN A 359 8.61 4.16 19.67
N VAL A 360 8.26 4.43 18.41
CA VAL A 360 7.06 3.84 17.77
C VAL A 360 7.31 2.36 17.48
N ALA A 361 8.50 2.02 16.96
CA ALA A 361 8.88 0.63 16.73
C ALA A 361 8.85 -0.20 18.02
N LYS A 362 9.34 0.37 19.13
CA LYS A 362 9.29 -0.26 20.45
C LYS A 362 7.87 -0.46 20.96
N ARG A 363 6.97 0.51 20.77
CA ARG A 363 5.56 0.40 21.20
C ARG A 363 4.75 -0.59 20.37
N HIS A 364 4.87 -0.53 19.04
CA HIS A 364 4.07 -1.37 18.15
C HIS A 364 4.64 -2.79 18.04
N TYR A 365 5.95 -2.93 17.86
CA TYR A 365 6.56 -4.23 17.56
C TYR A 365 7.37 -4.83 18.72
N GLY A 366 7.50 -4.12 19.85
CA GLY A 366 8.23 -4.62 21.02
C GLY A 366 9.73 -4.83 20.77
N CYS A 367 10.31 -4.17 19.76
CA CYS A 367 11.69 -4.40 19.34
C CYS A 367 12.59 -3.17 19.52
N ASN A 368 13.88 -3.41 19.78
CA ASN A 368 14.93 -2.42 19.69
C ASN A 368 15.63 -2.52 18.33
N ILE A 369 15.76 -1.40 17.63
CA ILE A 369 16.42 -1.35 16.32
C ILE A 369 17.30 -0.10 16.20
N VAL A 370 18.25 -0.17 15.27
CA VAL A 370 19.04 0.98 14.81
C VAL A 370 18.97 1.06 13.29
N ARG A 371 19.44 2.16 12.72
CA ARG A 371 19.58 2.28 11.28
C ARG A 371 20.71 1.35 10.79
N THR A 372 20.38 0.46 9.86
CA THR A 372 21.31 -0.49 9.23
C THR A 372 21.13 -0.45 7.71
N GLU A 373 22.06 -0.99 6.94
CA GLU A 373 21.91 -1.09 5.47
C GLU A 373 20.86 -2.12 5.05
N TYR A 374 20.61 -3.12 5.89
CA TYR A 374 19.63 -4.19 5.67
C TYR A 374 18.26 -3.91 6.32
N TYR A 375 17.94 -2.64 6.56
CA TYR A 375 16.77 -2.20 7.32
C TYR A 375 15.43 -2.69 6.74
N LYS A 376 15.33 -2.92 5.43
CA LYS A 376 14.08 -3.43 4.81
C LYS A 376 13.81 -4.90 5.18
N GLU A 377 14.86 -5.74 5.19
CA GLU A 377 14.72 -7.12 5.66
C GLU A 377 14.51 -7.16 7.18
N LEU A 378 15.21 -6.28 7.92
CA LEU A 378 15.01 -6.11 9.36
C LEU A 378 13.53 -5.80 9.68
N ALA A 379 12.91 -4.88 8.93
CA ALA A 379 11.50 -4.54 9.06
C ALA A 379 10.58 -5.74 8.84
N ALA A 380 10.77 -6.49 7.75
CA ALA A 380 10.01 -7.71 7.47
C ALA A 380 10.10 -8.73 8.63
N ARG A 381 11.30 -8.96 9.15
CA ARG A 381 11.53 -9.89 10.27
C ARG A 381 10.86 -9.44 11.57
N ILE A 382 10.76 -8.13 11.81
CA ILE A 382 10.09 -7.56 12.98
C ILE A 382 8.58 -7.73 12.92
N ILE A 383 7.99 -7.51 11.74
CA ILE A 383 6.55 -7.78 11.52
C ILE A 383 6.28 -9.27 11.71
N LEU A 384 7.09 -10.15 11.11
CA LEU A 384 6.95 -11.60 11.27
C LEU A 384 7.05 -12.06 12.72
N ALA A 385 7.97 -11.48 13.52
CA ALA A 385 8.03 -11.79 14.95
C ALA A 385 6.76 -11.34 15.70
N SER A 386 6.17 -10.22 15.31
CA SER A 386 4.93 -9.73 15.92
C SER A 386 3.73 -10.59 15.54
N VAL A 387 3.67 -11.03 14.27
CA VAL A 387 2.70 -11.98 13.74
C VAL A 387 2.83 -13.34 14.46
N ALA A 388 4.04 -13.86 14.59
CA ALA A 388 4.31 -15.12 15.30
C ALA A 388 3.89 -15.06 16.77
N ARG A 389 4.19 -13.96 17.48
CA ARG A 389 3.74 -13.77 18.88
C ARG A 389 2.22 -13.71 18.99
N ALA A 390 1.53 -13.04 18.07
CA ALA A 390 0.07 -12.96 18.07
C ALA A 390 -0.58 -14.33 17.81
N ALA A 391 -0.05 -15.08 16.83
CA ALA A 391 -0.47 -16.45 16.56
C ALA A 391 -0.26 -17.36 17.78
N ALA A 392 0.90 -17.26 18.43
CA ALA A 392 1.28 -18.10 19.56
C ALA A 392 0.35 -17.91 20.78
N ARG A 393 -0.09 -16.67 21.06
CA ARG A 393 -1.11 -16.39 22.10
C ARG A 393 -2.42 -17.15 21.87
N CYS A 394 -2.69 -17.54 20.64
CA CYS A 394 -3.89 -18.28 20.25
C CYS A 394 -3.64 -19.79 20.06
N GLY A 395 -2.48 -20.31 20.48
CA GLY A 395 -2.09 -21.72 20.30
C GLY A 395 -1.89 -22.11 18.83
N LYS A 396 -1.39 -21.17 18.02
CA LYS A 396 -1.11 -21.35 16.59
C LYS A 396 0.34 -20.97 16.27
N GLY A 397 0.98 -21.77 15.43
CA GLY A 397 2.23 -21.45 14.75
C GLY A 397 2.01 -20.78 13.39
N ILE A 398 3.10 -20.35 12.77
CA ILE A 398 3.11 -19.75 11.44
C ILE A 398 4.17 -20.39 10.54
N GLU A 399 3.83 -20.50 9.27
CA GLU A 399 4.77 -20.75 8.17
C GLU A 399 4.81 -19.52 7.27
N VAL A 400 6.00 -19.00 6.99
CA VAL A 400 6.16 -17.83 6.12
C VAL A 400 6.12 -18.27 4.67
N LEU A 401 5.15 -17.77 3.90
CA LEU A 401 4.99 -18.08 2.48
C LEU A 401 5.75 -17.08 1.62
N LEU A 402 5.66 -15.79 1.96
CA LEU A 402 6.28 -14.69 1.25
C LEU A 402 6.48 -13.49 2.18
N SER A 403 7.59 -12.80 2.02
CA SER A 403 7.83 -11.48 2.58
C SER A 403 8.37 -10.53 1.51
N VAL A 404 7.77 -9.36 1.34
CA VAL A 404 8.21 -8.32 0.39
C VAL A 404 8.32 -6.99 1.12
N ALA A 405 9.48 -6.34 1.06
CA ALA A 405 9.61 -4.95 1.51
C ALA A 405 10.13 -4.06 0.38
N VAL A 406 9.26 -3.16 -0.08
CA VAL A 406 9.56 -2.15 -1.09
C VAL A 406 9.43 -0.76 -0.47
N GLU A 407 9.66 0.30 -1.26
CA GLU A 407 9.64 1.67 -0.75
C GLU A 407 8.31 2.08 -0.09
N HIS A 408 7.20 1.52 -0.57
CA HIS A 408 5.84 1.95 -0.18
C HIS A 408 5.21 1.10 0.93
N PHE A 409 5.60 -0.16 1.06
CA PHE A 409 4.97 -1.09 2.00
C PHE A 409 5.90 -2.25 2.36
N VAL A 410 5.60 -2.88 3.49
CA VAL A 410 6.12 -4.19 3.88
C VAL A 410 4.95 -5.16 3.95
N LEU A 411 4.98 -6.19 3.11
CA LEU A 411 3.97 -7.25 3.01
C LEU A 411 4.56 -8.54 3.54
N VAL A 412 3.84 -9.21 4.44
CA VAL A 412 4.14 -10.58 4.87
C VAL A 412 2.91 -11.44 4.69
N VAL A 413 3.10 -12.66 4.20
CA VAL A 413 2.03 -13.64 3.98
C VAL A 413 2.42 -14.91 4.71
N VAL A 414 1.57 -15.34 5.64
CA VAL A 414 1.82 -16.51 6.49
C VAL A 414 0.68 -17.51 6.40
N ARG A 415 1.01 -18.80 6.44
CA ARG A 415 0.06 -19.89 6.67
C ARG A 415 -0.02 -20.19 8.15
N VAL A 416 -1.24 -20.43 8.63
CA VAL A 416 -1.50 -20.70 10.04
C VAL A 416 -1.48 -22.19 10.33
N LEU A 417 -0.70 -22.61 11.32
CA LEU A 417 -0.55 -24.01 11.72
C LEU A 417 -1.06 -24.20 13.14
N ARG A 418 -2.14 -24.95 13.33
CA ARG A 418 -2.73 -25.17 14.67
C ARG A 418 -1.97 -26.26 15.43
N GLY A 419 -1.73 -26.02 16.72
CA GLY A 419 -1.17 -27.02 17.64
C GLY A 419 0.00 -26.51 18.46
N ALA A 420 0.22 -27.11 19.62
CA ALA A 420 1.28 -26.71 20.55
C ALA A 420 2.68 -26.83 19.91
N THR A 421 2.99 -27.97 19.28
CA THR A 421 4.28 -28.18 18.61
C THR A 421 4.59 -27.10 17.58
N GLN A 422 3.61 -26.77 16.72
CA GLN A 422 3.77 -25.73 15.70
C GLN A 422 3.92 -24.33 16.32
N THR A 423 3.25 -24.09 17.45
CA THR A 423 3.38 -22.86 18.22
C THR A 423 4.78 -22.72 18.78
N ASP A 424 5.30 -23.76 19.44
CA ASP A 424 6.63 -23.77 20.05
C ASP A 424 7.73 -23.60 19.00
N GLU A 425 7.64 -24.32 17.87
CA GLU A 425 8.55 -24.17 16.73
C GLU A 425 8.57 -22.75 16.15
N SER A 426 7.41 -22.07 16.15
CA SER A 426 7.32 -20.68 15.67
C SER A 426 7.95 -19.70 16.65
N VAL A 427 7.75 -19.92 17.96
CA VAL A 427 8.34 -19.06 19.01
C VAL A 427 9.86 -19.20 19.05
N GLN A 428 10.40 -20.40 18.84
CA GLN A 428 11.86 -20.65 18.77
C GLN A 428 12.57 -19.90 17.62
N LYS A 429 11.81 -19.46 16.62
CA LYS A 429 12.31 -18.65 15.49
C LYS A 429 12.27 -17.15 15.79
N ILE A 430 11.96 -16.73 17.02
CA ILE A 430 11.95 -15.32 17.44
C ILE A 430 13.19 -15.03 18.27
N ASN A 431 14.21 -14.45 17.62
CA ASN A 431 15.53 -14.27 18.22
C ASN A 431 15.99 -12.81 18.18
N THR A 432 16.96 -12.49 19.04
CA THR A 432 17.71 -11.24 19.00
C THR A 432 18.88 -11.35 18.01
N LEU A 433 19.23 -10.24 17.38
CA LEU A 433 20.34 -10.14 16.45
C LEU A 433 21.44 -9.28 17.07
N ILE A 434 22.64 -9.83 17.20
CA ILE A 434 23.82 -9.06 17.58
C ILE A 434 24.41 -8.47 16.30
N HIS A 435 24.66 -7.16 16.26
CA HIS A 435 25.13 -6.44 15.09
C HIS A 435 26.33 -5.56 15.44
N CYS A 436 27.41 -5.65 14.67
CA CYS A 436 28.52 -4.72 14.74
C CYS A 436 28.21 -3.46 13.92
N GLN A 437 28.13 -2.30 14.57
CA GLN A 437 27.88 -0.99 13.93
C GLN A 437 29.03 -0.53 13.04
N TRP A 438 30.22 -1.13 13.18
CA TRP A 438 31.40 -0.77 12.39
C TRP A 438 31.45 -1.51 11.06
N CYS A 439 31.51 -2.84 11.10
CA CYS A 439 31.70 -3.67 9.91
C CYS A 439 30.40 -4.27 9.35
N GLU A 440 29.30 -4.20 10.10
CA GLU A 440 27.99 -4.81 9.81
C GLU A 440 27.90 -6.33 9.90
N GLU A 441 28.93 -6.95 10.46
CA GLU A 441 28.87 -8.35 10.87
C GLU A 441 27.73 -8.56 11.86
N ARG A 442 27.07 -9.70 11.76
CA ARG A 442 25.86 -9.97 12.55
C ARG A 442 25.60 -11.45 12.74
N ILE A 443 25.00 -11.79 13.87
CA ILE A 443 24.66 -13.17 14.20
C ILE A 443 23.39 -13.20 15.06
N PHE A 444 22.49 -14.14 14.77
CA PHE A 444 21.36 -14.41 15.67
C PHE A 444 21.88 -15.04 16.95
N GLN A 445 21.45 -14.50 18.09
CA GLN A 445 21.78 -15.05 19.38
C GLN A 445 21.12 -16.43 19.50
N LYS A 446 21.90 -17.45 19.88
CA LYS A 446 21.36 -18.78 20.16
C LYS A 446 20.55 -18.74 21.45
N GLU A 447 19.43 -19.47 21.47
CA GLU A 447 18.66 -19.67 22.69
C GLU A 447 19.54 -20.34 23.75
N GLY A 448 19.52 -19.77 24.95
CA GLY A 448 20.25 -20.28 26.09
C GLY A 448 19.74 -19.63 27.36
N ASN A 449 19.51 -20.44 28.40
CA ASN A 449 19.04 -19.95 29.70
C ASN A 449 20.15 -19.25 30.50
N MET A 450 21.40 -19.33 30.03
CA MET A 450 22.54 -18.69 30.67
C MET A 450 22.66 -17.24 30.21
N VAL A 451 22.65 -16.32 31.17
CA VAL A 451 22.99 -14.91 30.93
C VAL A 451 24.45 -14.86 30.52
N GLN A 452 24.71 -14.50 29.27
CA GLN A 452 26.08 -14.26 28.82
C GLN A 452 26.55 -12.90 29.33
N GLU A 453 27.71 -12.86 29.99
CA GLU A 453 28.31 -11.62 30.52
C GLU A 453 28.57 -10.58 29.42
N ASN A 454 28.95 -11.04 28.22
CA ASN A 454 29.17 -10.18 27.07
C ASN A 454 28.69 -10.85 25.78
N PRO A 455 27.49 -10.50 25.27
CA PRO A 455 26.93 -11.11 24.05
C PRO A 455 27.78 -10.82 22.80
N TYR A 456 28.63 -9.78 22.83
CA TYR A 456 29.44 -9.36 21.69
C TYR A 456 30.56 -10.33 21.35
N LYS A 457 30.96 -11.21 22.29
CA LYS A 457 31.96 -12.27 22.02
C LYS A 457 31.50 -13.27 20.95
N ASN A 458 30.20 -13.34 20.65
CA ASN A 458 29.68 -14.23 19.61
C ASN A 458 29.81 -13.66 18.19
N LEU A 459 30.17 -12.37 18.04
CA LEU A 459 30.38 -11.80 16.71
C LEU A 459 31.62 -12.42 16.06
N PRO A 460 31.54 -12.87 14.80
CA PRO A 460 32.71 -13.37 14.06
C PRO A 460 33.83 -12.34 13.83
N CYS A 461 33.52 -11.05 13.93
CA CYS A 461 34.49 -9.98 13.70
C CYS A 461 35.31 -9.64 14.96
N ASP A 462 36.52 -9.13 14.77
CA ASP A 462 37.43 -8.69 15.83
C ASP A 462 37.44 -7.16 16.03
N CYS A 463 36.45 -6.44 15.49
CA CYS A 463 36.39 -4.96 15.52
C CYS A 463 36.39 -4.36 16.94
N GLN A 464 36.06 -5.14 17.96
CA GLN A 464 36.19 -4.73 19.36
C GLN A 464 37.64 -4.52 19.78
N LYS A 465 38.60 -5.23 19.17
CA LYS A 465 40.03 -5.08 19.47
C LYS A 465 40.64 -3.84 18.79
N SER A 466 40.15 -3.50 17.61
CA SER A 466 40.71 -2.42 16.78
C SER A 466 40.16 -1.04 17.13
N MET A 467 39.02 -0.95 17.80
CA MET A 467 38.33 0.31 18.10
C MET A 467 38.14 0.50 19.61
N GLN A 468 38.36 1.72 20.10
CA GLN A 468 38.03 2.08 21.48
C GLN A 468 36.50 2.25 21.62
N GLY A 469 35.85 1.39 22.41
CA GLY A 469 34.41 1.44 22.71
C GLY A 469 33.64 0.18 22.31
N ASN A 470 32.36 0.13 22.68
CA ASN A 470 31.46 -0.96 22.29
C ASN A 470 30.98 -0.74 20.85
N SER A 471 31.48 -1.54 19.92
CA SER A 471 31.09 -1.48 18.50
C SER A 471 29.84 -2.30 18.15
N ALA A 472 29.25 -3.00 19.12
CA ALA A 472 28.17 -3.95 18.91
C ALA A 472 26.88 -3.55 19.65
N VAL A 473 25.75 -3.87 19.03
CA VAL A 473 24.40 -3.60 19.54
C VAL A 473 23.51 -4.84 19.41
N VAL A 474 22.55 -4.96 20.33
CA VAL A 474 21.53 -6.04 20.28
C VAL A 474 20.23 -5.47 19.70
N LEU A 475 19.76 -6.09 18.63
CA LEU A 475 18.56 -5.73 17.88
C LEU A 475 17.47 -6.81 18.04
N GLY A 476 16.22 -6.44 17.80
CA GLY A 476 15.07 -7.34 17.87
C GLY A 476 14.32 -7.26 19.21
N PRO A 477 13.57 -8.30 19.59
CA PRO A 477 13.48 -9.61 18.93
C PRO A 477 12.85 -9.54 17.52
N MET A 478 13.26 -10.44 16.63
CA MET A 478 12.81 -10.52 15.24
C MET A 478 12.79 -11.97 14.74
N TRP A 479 12.15 -12.23 13.61
CA TRP A 479 12.08 -13.55 13.01
C TRP A 479 13.44 -13.97 12.44
N SER A 480 13.96 -15.12 12.86
CA SER A 480 15.22 -15.69 12.38
C SER A 480 15.06 -16.77 11.30
N GLY A 481 13.85 -17.31 11.12
CA GLY A 481 13.58 -18.34 10.11
C GLY A 481 13.55 -17.82 8.67
N SER A 482 13.20 -18.72 7.74
CA SER A 482 12.97 -18.40 6.33
C SER A 482 11.92 -17.30 6.14
N LEU A 483 12.12 -16.47 5.12
CA LEU A 483 11.19 -15.42 4.68
C LEU A 483 10.33 -15.84 3.48
N PHE A 484 10.61 -17.02 2.93
CA PHE A 484 10.02 -17.49 1.68
C PHE A 484 9.73 -18.98 1.73
N ASN A 485 8.64 -19.38 1.07
CA ASN A 485 8.41 -20.76 0.68
C ASN A 485 8.56 -20.85 -0.86
N THR A 486 9.64 -21.50 -1.31
CA THR A 486 9.97 -21.62 -2.75
C THR A 486 8.87 -22.32 -3.54
N GLY A 487 8.29 -23.38 -3.01
CA GLY A 487 7.20 -24.10 -3.66
C GLY A 487 5.95 -23.22 -3.84
N PHE A 488 5.62 -22.42 -2.82
CA PHE A 488 4.53 -21.45 -2.89
C PHE A 488 4.81 -20.35 -3.92
N LEU A 489 6.02 -19.78 -3.92
CA LEU A 489 6.42 -18.76 -4.88
C LEU A 489 6.38 -19.24 -6.33
N ARG A 490 6.80 -20.49 -6.58
CA ARG A 490 6.71 -21.11 -7.91
C ARG A 490 5.26 -21.25 -8.37
N ARG A 491 4.34 -21.65 -7.48
CA ARG A 491 2.91 -21.65 -7.78
C ARG A 491 2.41 -20.24 -8.06
N MET A 492 2.75 -19.24 -7.24
CA MET A 492 2.39 -17.84 -7.50
C MET A 492 2.88 -17.34 -8.87
N MET A 493 4.07 -17.76 -9.31
CA MET A 493 4.60 -17.43 -10.64
C MET A 493 3.79 -18.08 -11.76
N SER A 494 3.30 -19.31 -11.58
CA SER A 494 2.37 -19.92 -12.53
C SER A 494 1.05 -19.16 -12.58
N GLU A 495 0.50 -18.79 -11.42
CA GLU A 495 -0.76 -18.03 -11.34
C GLU A 495 -0.65 -16.62 -11.94
N SER A 496 0.49 -15.95 -11.76
CA SER A 496 0.69 -14.61 -12.34
C SER A 496 0.70 -14.64 -13.86
N VAL A 497 1.22 -15.72 -14.47
CA VAL A 497 1.20 -15.92 -15.92
C VAL A 497 -0.22 -16.23 -16.41
N GLU A 498 -0.93 -17.13 -15.71
CA GLU A 498 -2.31 -17.52 -16.05
C GLU A 498 -3.27 -16.32 -16.02
N HIS A 499 -3.04 -15.36 -15.11
CA HIS A 499 -3.83 -14.14 -14.95
C HIS A 499 -3.21 -12.88 -15.60
N GLU A 500 -2.26 -13.04 -16.52
CA GLU A 500 -1.67 -11.95 -17.33
C GLU A 500 -1.09 -10.77 -16.50
N MET A 501 -0.42 -11.08 -15.39
CA MET A 501 0.20 -10.08 -14.49
C MET A 501 1.69 -9.85 -14.83
N ASP A 502 1.96 -9.44 -16.06
CA ASP A 502 3.32 -9.35 -16.61
C ASP A 502 4.28 -8.46 -15.80
N ASP A 503 3.75 -7.39 -15.21
CA ASP A 503 4.48 -6.45 -14.39
C ASP A 503 4.97 -7.05 -13.06
N LEU A 504 4.36 -8.14 -12.61
CA LEU A 504 4.76 -8.85 -11.39
C LEU A 504 5.90 -9.86 -11.63
N HIS A 505 6.05 -10.36 -12.87
CA HIS A 505 7.00 -11.43 -13.21
C HIS A 505 8.45 -11.14 -12.80
N PRO A 506 9.04 -9.95 -12.99
CA PRO A 506 10.42 -9.68 -12.57
C PRO A 506 10.61 -9.80 -11.05
N LEU A 507 9.62 -9.37 -10.27
CA LEU A 507 9.67 -9.45 -8.82
C LEU A 507 9.58 -10.91 -8.36
N LEU A 508 8.60 -11.68 -8.86
CA LEU A 508 8.46 -13.10 -8.49
C LEU A 508 9.69 -13.93 -8.87
N LYS A 509 10.29 -13.70 -10.05
CA LYS A 509 11.55 -14.34 -10.43
C LYS A 509 12.68 -14.01 -9.46
N THR A 510 12.78 -12.75 -9.04
CA THR A 510 13.78 -12.32 -8.04
C THR A 510 13.55 -13.01 -6.70
N LEU A 511 12.30 -13.08 -6.24
CA LEU A 511 11.92 -13.72 -4.97
C LEU A 511 12.22 -15.23 -4.98
N ILE A 512 11.95 -15.93 -6.08
CA ILE A 512 12.28 -17.37 -6.21
C ILE A 512 13.80 -17.57 -6.15
N CYS A 513 14.58 -16.78 -6.89
CA CYS A 513 16.04 -16.86 -6.85
C CYS A 513 16.60 -16.52 -5.46
N GLU A 514 15.98 -15.56 -4.76
CA GLU A 514 16.35 -15.19 -3.40
C GLU A 514 16.05 -16.29 -2.38
N ALA A 515 14.90 -16.96 -2.52
CA ALA A 515 14.49 -18.09 -1.68
C ALA A 515 15.40 -19.31 -1.84
N GLU A 516 15.86 -19.58 -3.07
CA GLU A 516 16.81 -20.67 -3.36
C GLU A 516 18.27 -20.28 -3.14
N CYS A 517 18.53 -18.97 -2.97
CA CYS A 517 19.87 -18.37 -2.97
C CYS A 517 20.68 -18.75 -4.22
N THR A 518 20.05 -18.62 -5.39
CA THR A 518 20.64 -18.96 -6.71
C THR A 518 20.70 -17.74 -7.65
N PRO A 519 21.65 -17.72 -8.61
CA PRO A 519 21.71 -16.67 -9.62
C PRO A 519 20.60 -16.84 -10.66
N LEU A 520 20.12 -15.73 -11.23
CA LEU A 520 19.02 -15.73 -12.21
C LEU A 520 19.28 -16.63 -13.44
N LYS A 521 20.54 -16.84 -13.83
CA LYS A 521 20.92 -17.72 -14.96
C LYS A 521 20.56 -19.19 -14.73
N GLN A 522 20.37 -19.61 -13.48
CA GLN A 522 19.99 -20.98 -13.11
C GLN A 522 18.48 -21.12 -12.84
N PHE A 523 17.69 -20.08 -13.13
CA PHE A 523 16.24 -20.12 -13.00
C PHE A 523 15.64 -21.13 -13.98
N SER A 524 15.09 -22.21 -13.44
CA SER A 524 14.33 -23.22 -14.19
C SER A 524 12.88 -23.21 -13.72
N LEU A 525 11.92 -23.14 -14.66
CA LEU A 525 10.48 -23.26 -14.38
C LEU A 525 10.02 -24.72 -14.26
N GLN A 526 10.93 -25.70 -14.25
CA GLN A 526 10.51 -27.10 -14.20
C GLN A 526 9.70 -27.36 -12.92
N PRO A 527 8.46 -27.89 -13.05
CA PRO A 527 7.74 -28.40 -11.90
C PRO A 527 8.50 -29.65 -11.44
N ASN A 528 9.21 -29.57 -10.32
CA ASN A 528 9.69 -30.78 -9.68
C ASN A 528 8.45 -31.60 -9.29
N GLN A 529 8.20 -32.69 -10.03
CA GLN A 529 7.18 -33.69 -9.69
C GLN A 529 7.55 -34.51 -8.44
N ALA A 530 8.70 -34.23 -7.82
CA ALA A 530 9.02 -34.65 -6.48
C ALA A 530 8.73 -33.47 -5.54
N ASN A 531 7.57 -33.49 -4.87
CA ASN A 531 7.27 -32.94 -3.53
C ASN A 531 5.75 -32.79 -3.33
N GLN A 532 5.03 -33.92 -3.33
CA GLN A 532 3.73 -34.02 -2.64
C GLN A 532 3.89 -34.30 -1.13
N GLU A 533 5.13 -34.44 -0.65
CA GLU A 533 5.46 -34.57 0.77
C GLU A 533 6.61 -33.62 1.14
N GLU A 534 6.33 -32.31 1.19
CA GLU A 534 7.24 -31.34 1.81
C GLU A 534 6.58 -30.50 2.90
N SER A 535 5.33 -30.82 3.22
CA SER A 535 4.62 -30.31 4.39
C SER A 535 4.26 -31.51 5.23
N GLY A 536 4.64 -31.53 6.52
CA GLY A 536 4.38 -32.63 7.46
C GLY A 536 2.88 -32.89 7.77
N VAL A 537 1.98 -32.74 6.81
CA VAL A 537 0.55 -32.94 6.92
C VAL A 537 0.03 -33.63 5.65
N LEU A 538 -0.34 -34.90 5.78
CA LEU A 538 -0.96 -35.70 4.73
C LEU A 538 -2.39 -35.20 4.49
N ILE A 539 -2.62 -34.43 3.43
CA ILE A 539 -3.98 -34.03 3.03
C ILE A 539 -4.53 -35.09 2.09
N LYS A 540 -5.41 -35.95 2.60
CA LYS A 540 -6.20 -36.86 1.76
C LYS A 540 -7.21 -36.03 0.95
N VAL A 541 -7.08 -36.04 -0.37
CA VAL A 541 -8.17 -35.67 -1.27
C VAL A 541 -9.10 -36.90 -1.36
N PRO A 542 -10.43 -36.77 -1.22
CA PRO A 542 -11.33 -37.86 -1.51
C PRO A 542 -11.54 -37.93 -3.03
N ASP A 543 -11.01 -38.98 -3.65
CA ASP A 543 -11.35 -39.32 -5.04
C ASP A 543 -12.77 -39.91 -5.06
N THR A 544 -13.69 -39.18 -5.68
CA THR A 544 -14.93 -39.72 -6.21
C THR A 544 -14.66 -40.33 -7.58
N THR A 545 -14.66 -41.67 -7.66
CA THR A 545 -15.48 -42.48 -8.59
C THR A 545 -15.10 -43.96 -8.53
N ASP A 546 -16.13 -44.75 -8.25
CA ASP A 546 -16.46 -46.06 -8.81
C ASP A 546 -15.89 -47.38 -8.27
N TYR A 547 -16.89 -48.24 -8.03
CA TYR A 547 -16.93 -49.64 -7.65
C TYR A 547 -15.96 -50.56 -8.39
N SER A 548 -15.24 -51.41 -7.65
CA SER A 548 -15.31 -52.89 -7.74
C SER A 548 -14.26 -53.54 -6.83
N ALA A 549 -14.64 -54.67 -6.23
CA ALA A 549 -13.86 -55.41 -5.23
C ALA A 549 -13.00 -56.52 -5.88
N ASP A 550 -11.77 -56.73 -5.39
CA ASP A 550 -11.22 -58.06 -5.01
C ASP A 550 -9.86 -57.96 -4.24
N PRO A 551 -9.46 -58.93 -3.38
CA PRO A 551 -8.41 -58.76 -2.36
C PRO A 551 -7.07 -59.44 -2.70
N GLY A 552 -5.96 -58.84 -2.25
CA GLY A 552 -4.64 -59.47 -2.29
C GLY A 552 -3.56 -58.75 -1.46
N LYS A 553 -3.56 -58.96 -0.14
CA LYS A 553 -2.49 -58.53 0.78
C LYS A 553 -1.35 -59.57 0.82
N ARG A 554 -0.09 -59.12 0.72
CA ARG A 554 1.06 -59.40 1.63
C ARG A 554 2.42 -59.38 0.89
N LYS A 555 3.00 -58.19 0.68
CA LYS A 555 4.48 -58.01 0.56
C LYS A 555 4.97 -56.55 0.61
N ARG A 556 4.28 -55.64 1.32
CA ARG A 556 4.59 -54.18 1.27
C ARG A 556 5.09 -53.56 2.59
N GLN A 557 5.11 -54.31 3.70
CA GLN A 557 5.38 -53.75 5.03
C GLN A 557 6.86 -53.63 5.43
N ASP A 558 7.77 -54.40 4.83
CA ASP A 558 9.18 -54.37 5.26
C ASP A 558 10.06 -53.36 4.53
N ILE A 559 9.66 -52.91 3.33
CA ILE A 559 10.38 -51.88 2.56
C ILE A 559 10.11 -50.48 3.13
N SER A 560 8.92 -50.26 3.69
CA SER A 560 8.48 -48.98 4.29
C SER A 560 9.33 -48.57 5.49
N LYS A 561 9.74 -49.52 6.35
CA LYS A 561 10.50 -49.21 7.58
C LYS A 561 11.98 -48.87 7.30
N ALA A 562 12.55 -49.38 6.21
CA ALA A 562 13.93 -49.08 5.81
C ALA A 562 14.06 -47.70 5.16
N ILE A 563 13.04 -47.26 4.42
CA ILE A 563 12.98 -45.95 3.75
C ILE A 563 12.77 -44.83 4.78
N SER A 564 11.89 -45.01 5.78
CA SER A 564 11.65 -44.01 6.84
C SER A 564 12.83 -43.76 7.77
N LYS A 565 13.86 -44.63 7.77
CA LYS A 565 15.06 -44.45 8.61
C LYS A 565 16.21 -43.76 7.86
N ARG A 566 16.17 -43.71 6.52
CA ARG A 566 17.20 -43.07 5.68
C ARG A 566 16.88 -41.63 5.26
N LEU A 567 15.63 -41.20 5.40
CA LEU A 567 15.12 -39.88 4.96
C LEU A 567 14.96 -38.84 6.09
N LYS A 568 15.51 -39.08 7.29
CA LYS A 568 15.42 -38.14 8.43
C LYS A 568 16.47 -37.03 8.46
N ASN A 569 17.35 -36.91 7.46
CA ASN A 569 18.58 -36.11 7.59
C ASN A 569 18.81 -34.98 6.57
N GLU A 570 17.86 -34.63 5.70
CA GLU A 570 17.99 -33.43 4.86
C GLU A 570 16.99 -32.37 5.29
N ALA A 571 17.46 -31.43 6.10
CA ALA A 571 16.69 -30.25 6.48
C ALA A 571 16.43 -29.38 5.23
N PRO A 572 15.23 -28.78 5.09
CA PRO A 572 14.96 -27.86 3.99
C PRO A 572 16.01 -26.75 3.99
N VAL A 573 16.59 -26.51 2.81
CA VAL A 573 17.70 -25.57 2.62
C VAL A 573 17.20 -24.15 2.81
N GLU A 574 17.32 -23.62 4.02
CA GLU A 574 16.96 -22.22 4.33
C GLU A 574 17.98 -21.25 3.68
N HIS A 575 17.47 -20.19 3.07
CA HIS A 575 18.31 -19.13 2.53
C HIS A 575 19.07 -18.41 3.67
N PRO A 576 20.31 -17.92 3.44
CA PRO A 576 21.05 -17.18 4.46
C PRO A 576 20.28 -15.94 4.93
N PRO A 577 20.28 -15.60 6.23
CA PRO A 577 19.62 -14.41 6.71
C PRO A 577 20.37 -13.14 6.32
N PHE A 578 19.63 -12.08 5.99
CA PHE A 578 20.15 -10.79 5.53
C PHE A 578 21.00 -10.85 4.25
N TYR A 579 21.54 -9.71 3.85
CA TYR A 579 22.35 -9.52 2.65
C TYR A 579 23.48 -8.52 2.91
N TYR A 580 24.46 -8.47 2.01
CA TYR A 580 25.54 -7.48 2.03
C TYR A 580 25.36 -6.49 0.89
N SER A 581 25.52 -5.19 1.17
CA SER A 581 25.61 -4.18 0.11
C SER A 581 27.05 -4.10 -0.39
N ILE A 582 27.22 -4.23 -1.70
CA ILE A 582 28.55 -4.13 -2.32
C ILE A 582 29.16 -2.72 -2.15
N HIS A 583 28.33 -1.68 -2.13
CA HIS A 583 28.78 -0.31 -1.96
C HIS A 583 29.24 -0.04 -0.52
N ARG A 584 28.50 -0.57 0.47
CA ARG A 584 28.86 -0.40 1.88
C ARG A 584 30.21 -1.00 2.23
N HIS A 585 30.56 -2.12 1.62
CA HIS A 585 31.81 -2.84 1.86
C HIS A 585 32.90 -2.54 0.83
N SER A 586 32.68 -1.58 -0.06
CA SER A 586 33.69 -1.14 -1.02
C SER A 586 34.88 -0.49 -0.32
N ILE A 587 36.08 -0.69 -0.87
CA ILE A 587 37.30 -0.06 -0.37
C ILE A 587 37.46 1.29 -1.07
N ARG A 588 37.73 2.33 -0.28
CA ARG A 588 37.99 3.67 -0.80
C ARG A 588 39.21 3.65 -1.74
N GLY A 589 39.04 4.19 -2.94
CA GLY A 589 40.10 4.25 -3.97
C GLY A 589 40.14 3.06 -4.92
N LEU A 590 39.23 2.08 -4.76
CA LEU A 590 39.04 0.99 -5.72
C LEU A 590 37.70 1.12 -6.45
N ASN A 591 37.70 0.77 -7.73
CA ASN A 591 36.51 0.61 -8.55
C ASN A 591 35.83 -0.73 -8.25
N ILE A 592 34.56 -0.64 -7.88
CA ILE A 592 33.71 -1.79 -7.54
C ILE A 592 33.42 -2.62 -8.81
N PRO A 593 33.56 -3.96 -8.78
CA PRO A 593 33.15 -4.81 -9.90
C PRO A 593 31.65 -4.70 -10.17
N LYS A 594 31.24 -4.89 -11.43
CA LYS A 594 29.83 -4.95 -11.79
C LYS A 594 29.13 -6.06 -10.99
N LEU A 595 27.95 -5.77 -10.44
CA LEU A 595 27.20 -6.67 -9.56
C LEU A 595 27.07 -8.11 -10.09
N ASN A 596 26.67 -8.28 -11.36
CA ASN A 596 26.54 -9.61 -11.98
C ASN A 596 27.87 -10.38 -12.09
N LYS A 597 28.97 -9.66 -12.28
CA LYS A 597 30.31 -10.25 -12.34
C LYS A 597 30.75 -10.68 -10.95
N PHE A 598 30.45 -9.86 -9.95
CA PHE A 598 30.77 -10.18 -8.57
C PHE A 598 29.97 -11.37 -8.00
N LEU A 599 28.69 -11.49 -8.37
CA LEU A 599 27.91 -12.71 -8.10
C LEU A 599 28.57 -13.96 -8.69
N GLN A 600 29.12 -13.87 -9.91
CA GLN A 600 29.83 -14.98 -10.53
C GLN A 600 31.10 -15.35 -9.75
N TYR A 601 31.91 -14.38 -9.32
CA TYR A 601 33.11 -14.65 -8.52
C TYR A 601 32.80 -15.38 -7.21
N LEU A 602 31.75 -14.96 -6.50
CA LEU A 602 31.31 -15.65 -5.29
C LEU A 602 30.81 -17.08 -5.58
N SER A 603 30.10 -17.28 -6.69
CA SER A 603 29.63 -18.59 -7.11
C SER A 603 30.76 -19.53 -7.53
N GLU A 604 31.80 -19.01 -8.19
CA GLU A 604 32.99 -19.76 -8.60
C GLU A 604 33.82 -20.24 -7.40
N GLU A 605 33.80 -19.47 -6.30
CA GLU A 605 34.38 -19.85 -5.00
C GLU A 605 33.48 -20.82 -4.21
N GLY A 606 32.35 -21.28 -4.79
CA GLY A 606 31.47 -22.30 -4.22
C GLY A 606 30.38 -21.79 -3.27
N PHE A 607 30.19 -20.47 -3.16
CA PHE A 607 29.15 -19.90 -2.31
C PHE A 607 27.79 -19.84 -3.02
N LYS A 608 26.72 -20.02 -2.27
CA LYS A 608 25.36 -19.71 -2.73
C LYS A 608 25.21 -18.20 -2.81
N VAL A 609 24.59 -17.73 -3.89
CA VAL A 609 24.45 -16.31 -4.16
C VAL A 609 23.16 -15.99 -4.88
N SER A 610 22.55 -14.89 -4.49
CA SER A 610 21.41 -14.31 -5.19
C SER A 610 21.42 -12.79 -5.02
N ARG A 611 20.73 -12.11 -5.93
CA ARG A 611 20.29 -10.73 -5.66
C ARG A 611 19.17 -10.77 -4.62
N THR A 612 18.92 -9.64 -3.99
CA THR A 612 17.77 -9.48 -3.10
C THR A 612 16.84 -8.38 -3.59
N HIS A 613 15.53 -8.56 -3.40
CA HIS A 613 14.56 -7.49 -3.66
C HIS A 613 14.65 -6.34 -2.64
N PHE A 614 15.26 -6.56 -1.47
CA PHE A 614 15.38 -5.56 -0.42
C PHE A 614 16.31 -4.39 -0.82
N ASP A 615 17.38 -4.68 -1.57
CA ASP A 615 18.37 -3.69 -2.02
C ASP A 615 18.82 -4.02 -3.46
N PRO A 616 18.67 -3.09 -4.42
CA PRO A 616 19.15 -3.26 -5.79
C PRO A 616 20.64 -3.62 -5.92
N THR A 617 21.44 -3.26 -4.91
CA THR A 617 22.89 -3.52 -4.83
C THR A 617 23.25 -4.59 -3.81
N GLY A 618 22.24 -5.19 -3.18
CA GLY A 618 22.37 -6.21 -2.16
C GLY A 618 22.61 -7.60 -2.73
N ILE A 619 23.43 -8.37 -2.02
CA ILE A 619 23.79 -9.74 -2.34
C ILE A 619 23.51 -10.61 -1.13
N ARG A 620 22.65 -11.61 -1.30
CA ARG A 620 22.43 -12.65 -0.30
C ARG A 620 23.39 -13.80 -0.58
N THR A 621 24.16 -14.22 0.42
CA THR A 621 25.14 -15.30 0.31
C THR A 621 25.39 -15.99 1.64
N ASN A 622 25.84 -17.24 1.60
CA ASN A 622 26.30 -17.97 2.78
C ASN A 622 27.79 -17.73 3.09
N ALA A 623 28.50 -16.90 2.31
CA ALA A 623 29.85 -16.48 2.62
C ALA A 623 29.89 -15.62 3.91
N SER A 624 30.95 -15.78 4.71
CA SER A 624 31.21 -14.87 5.83
C SER A 624 31.50 -13.45 5.31
N LEU A 625 31.28 -12.41 6.13
CA LEU A 625 31.61 -11.04 5.74
C LEU A 625 33.11 -10.88 5.42
N ALA A 626 33.99 -11.57 6.16
CA ALA A 626 35.43 -11.54 5.91
C ALA A 626 35.74 -12.09 4.51
N THR A 627 35.21 -13.26 4.17
CA THR A 627 35.38 -13.86 2.83
C THR A 627 34.78 -12.98 1.73
N PHE A 628 33.58 -12.43 1.95
CA PHE A 628 32.93 -11.52 1.03
C PHE A 628 33.81 -10.31 0.71
N LYS A 629 34.40 -9.69 1.76
CA LYS A 629 35.33 -8.58 1.60
C LYS A 629 36.56 -9.01 0.81
N THR A 630 37.26 -10.07 1.21
CA THR A 630 38.47 -10.56 0.51
C THR A 630 38.24 -10.79 -0.99
N ILE A 631 37.12 -11.40 -1.37
CA ILE A 631 36.78 -11.62 -2.79
C ILE A 631 36.50 -10.27 -3.48
N LEU A 632 35.86 -9.31 -2.79
CA LEU A 632 35.64 -7.97 -3.31
C LEU A 632 36.96 -7.21 -3.54
N GLU A 633 37.90 -7.25 -2.59
CA GLU A 633 39.21 -6.57 -2.72
C GLU A 633 40.00 -7.16 -3.89
N LYS A 634 40.10 -8.50 -3.95
CA LYS A 634 40.82 -9.23 -5.01
C LYS A 634 40.33 -8.90 -6.42
N ASN A 635 39.05 -8.57 -6.57
CA ASN A 635 38.40 -8.35 -7.86
C ASN A 635 38.05 -6.88 -8.14
N SER A 636 38.49 -5.94 -7.28
CA SER A 636 38.35 -4.51 -7.50
C SER A 636 39.60 -3.94 -8.19
N THR A 637 39.44 -2.90 -9.02
CA THR A 637 40.57 -2.29 -9.75
C THR A 637 40.92 -0.92 -9.18
N ILE A 638 42.16 -0.45 -9.33
CA ILE A 638 42.58 0.88 -8.84
C ILE A 638 41.84 1.98 -9.61
N SER A 639 41.30 2.97 -8.89
CA SER A 639 40.71 4.16 -9.51
C SER A 639 41.80 5.07 -10.07
N ASN A 640 42.01 5.06 -11.39
CA ASN A 640 42.90 6.02 -12.07
C ASN A 640 42.27 7.42 -12.05
N THR A 641 42.43 8.14 -10.95
CA THR A 641 42.22 9.60 -10.89
C THR A 641 43.56 10.29 -11.07
N SER A 642 44.07 10.29 -12.30
CA SER A 642 45.24 11.06 -12.71
C SER A 642 45.09 11.50 -14.17
N GLN A 643 44.21 12.48 -14.38
CA GLN A 643 44.32 13.45 -15.47
C GLN A 643 44.38 14.86 -14.85
N ALA A 644 45.54 15.22 -14.29
CA ALA A 644 46.01 16.60 -14.14
C ALA A 644 47.39 16.61 -13.45
N SER A 645 48.44 16.16 -14.15
CA SER A 645 49.82 16.55 -13.84
C SER A 645 50.73 16.20 -15.03
N ASN A 646 50.49 16.88 -16.15
CA ASN A 646 51.47 17.05 -17.23
C ASN A 646 51.74 18.54 -17.40
N VAL A 647 52.30 19.18 -16.38
CA VAL A 647 53.14 20.38 -16.50
C VAL A 647 54.17 20.28 -15.37
N VAL A 648 55.43 20.62 -15.72
CA VAL A 648 56.63 20.62 -14.87
C VAL A 648 57.42 19.30 -14.83
N GLN A 649 57.92 18.88 -15.99
CA GLN A 649 59.26 18.32 -16.12
C GLN A 649 60.05 19.20 -17.08
N THR A 650 60.49 20.37 -16.61
CA THR A 650 61.62 21.12 -17.17
C THR A 650 62.07 22.17 -16.16
N ALA A 651 62.69 21.75 -15.06
CA ALA A 651 63.60 22.59 -14.26
C ALA A 651 64.34 21.78 -13.17
N GLU A 652 64.86 20.60 -13.49
CA GLU A 652 65.94 19.99 -12.69
C GLU A 652 67.24 20.03 -13.50
N SER A 653 67.74 21.25 -13.69
CA SER A 653 69.16 21.47 -13.99
C SER A 653 69.51 22.92 -13.65
N ARG A 654 69.72 23.21 -12.37
CA ARG A 654 70.67 24.20 -11.81
C ARG A 654 70.25 24.59 -10.40
N GLY A 655 71.19 24.47 -9.46
CA GLY A 655 71.12 25.16 -8.17
C GLY A 655 71.21 24.25 -6.96
N GLN A 656 72.40 23.69 -6.74
CA GLN A 656 72.91 23.57 -5.37
C GLN A 656 72.84 24.96 -4.73
N ASP A 657 72.28 25.08 -3.53
CA ASP A 657 72.86 25.80 -2.39
C ASP A 657 71.85 26.05 -1.25
N LEU A 658 72.35 25.86 -0.02
CA LEU A 658 71.91 26.42 1.27
C LEU A 658 70.61 25.83 1.87
N LEU A 659 70.65 24.95 2.87
CA LEU A 659 70.95 25.15 4.31
C LEU A 659 70.12 26.24 5.02
N THR A 660 69.67 25.82 6.21
CA THR A 660 69.33 26.57 7.44
C THR A 660 67.97 27.28 7.57
N GLU A 661 67.28 26.87 8.66
CA GLU A 661 66.48 27.67 9.61
C GLU A 661 65.23 28.38 9.03
N GLU A 662 64.06 28.37 9.65
CA GLU A 662 63.80 28.78 11.02
C GLU A 662 62.33 28.46 11.40
N ALA A 663 62.06 28.46 12.70
CA ALA A 663 60.82 28.08 13.34
C ALA A 663 59.76 29.20 13.38
N MET A 664 58.56 28.81 13.88
CA MET A 664 57.55 29.63 14.57
C MET A 664 56.68 30.61 13.77
N THR A 665 55.37 30.31 13.72
CA THR A 665 54.24 31.17 14.17
C THR A 665 52.93 30.36 14.00
N VAL A 666 52.31 29.88 15.08
CA VAL A 666 51.20 30.52 15.82
C VAL A 666 50.14 31.14 14.89
N CYS A 667 48.95 30.55 14.86
CA CYS A 667 47.71 31.30 15.07
C CYS A 667 46.53 30.38 15.45
N ASP A 668 46.00 30.71 16.62
CA ASP A 668 44.80 30.21 17.28
C ASP A 668 43.49 30.52 16.55
N THR A 669 42.43 29.85 17.03
CA THR A 669 40.98 30.14 16.91
C THR A 669 40.32 29.67 15.60
N LYS A 670 39.23 28.88 15.60
CA LYS A 670 38.09 28.77 16.52
C LYS A 670 37.42 27.40 16.36
#